data_AF-A0A1V5U9M4-F1
#
_entry.id   AF-A0A1V5U9M4-F1
#
_cell.length_a   1.000
_cell.length_b   1.000
_cell.length_c   1.000
_cell.angle_alpha   90.00
_cell.angle_beta   90.00
_cell.angle_gamma   90.00
#
_symmetry.space_group_name_H-M   'P 1'
#
loop_
_entity.id
_entity.type
_entity.pdbx_description
1 polymer ?
#
loop_
_entity_poly.entity_id
_entity_poly.type
_entity_poly.pdbx_seq_one_letter_code
_entity_poly.pdbx_strand_id
1 'polypeptide(L)'
;MKSLKKLFIAIMAVTMCLTLAACGGSGGGIIYNPTPTPDPPAPPVNPKATITGYLSYGETASSAAPARAIGDLVNNAPVQLRKTSDYNTVLSTVYTANGKFVFTDLSAGDYLITARMADGAVVLKSEFPVRVENNKYEYNLGSAPVELVKTGDLTITAKDSSGAAVAEALVTLDGARNGYTDASGSIVFNEVTRGAHEVKASKTGYVDAADFVSVSGAATASYVAMVNSGAGLLKPEVSGLSFGRQGASEASVTEGDTLEMSVNSTNPNGGTLSFTWKSQAGEFTAQNEHTITGPLTTSIVSWKAPLLNWAGGQLYSYQDVSVSVNDMKGFVINRAARVKVINKNAVQFKIVSYPESLLAQLNQQFSYQISLSVPASYKYEKLDAPSTLSVSAAGLVTFTPQAYGEYNVVIKVSESASGYFQTQKFTLTAAVSIPELSGASYSKTVLKPGSGLSTIVKNLKTTEHLVAIGYNKSPSYSSFDISAYNLSASPVLKSPPAAFSNLSAPGAERDRAPETLSAETSASLKMDFARRENERLAARLKSVSDAGAAAARAPGASVKAAAVGDLKDFYSLNSLAWPPREYDWTRVSAKLRAIGAHCYVYEDVSTPYPYLTITDAEAERFKNAFDSEVYPLITGAFGSEPNPGIDNDSRIYILFTHNVNKQSAAGYFDSTNQLTQAALDASSEYNKNPSGYKYYSNEKEIFYMAVPKSTLKGEAYQNNTLGVLAHEFQHMINWNQHSIKNPDILEESWLNEGLSQLAQDIAGYGYQYGTLSFVIEPYLRYPESYSLTKFQFGLGYYGNAYLFARYMADRGINPMNLVKSTKTGKANVGDEIVKAGLAGSFDEFFEDFAAALYLSNGAVTGDAKYNFKSINIRAVQKDGTKLSGLKLNSTVYLPTTFKSLSLSEYAISAVKCQAQSAADFKFNMSESSGGGIGAVILRINGQ
;
A
#
# COMPACT_ATOMS: atom_id res chain seq x y z
N MET A 1 -15.87 -3.93 -50.21
CA MET A 1 -17.31 -4.22 -50.42
C MET A 1 -17.82 -4.93 -49.16
N LYS A 2 -18.12 -4.27 -48.04
CA LYS A 2 -19.44 -3.66 -47.73
C LYS A 2 -20.53 -4.25 -48.63
N SER A 3 -21.10 -5.38 -48.23
CA SER A 3 -22.24 -5.52 -47.33
C SER A 3 -23.56 -5.16 -48.01
N LEU A 4 -24.62 -5.78 -47.47
CA LEU A 4 -26.00 -5.72 -47.92
C LEU A 4 -26.29 -6.65 -49.12
N LYS A 5 -27.35 -7.43 -49.13
CA LYS A 5 -28.44 -7.61 -48.18
C LYS A 5 -29.18 -8.82 -48.72
N LYS A 6 -29.41 -9.79 -47.85
CA LYS A 6 -30.75 -10.34 -47.67
C LYS A 6 -31.38 -11.00 -48.90
N LEU A 7 -31.20 -12.30 -48.93
CA LEU A 7 -32.34 -13.20 -48.99
C LEU A 7 -32.75 -13.47 -47.52
N PHE A 8 -33.37 -12.52 -46.80
CA PHE A 8 -34.83 -12.40 -46.63
C PHE A 8 -35.50 -13.79 -46.75
N ILE A 9 -35.72 -14.50 -45.64
CA ILE A 9 -36.83 -14.36 -44.67
C ILE A 9 -38.04 -15.23 -45.04
N ALA A 10 -38.36 -16.13 -44.12
CA ALA A 10 -39.73 -16.37 -43.64
C ALA A 10 -39.61 -16.90 -42.19
N ILE A 11 -39.77 -16.06 -41.17
CA ILE A 11 -41.01 -15.83 -40.38
C ILE A 11 -40.97 -16.69 -39.10
N MET A 12 -40.67 -16.08 -37.92
CA MET A 12 -41.64 -15.60 -36.89
C MET A 12 -42.34 -16.78 -36.16
N ALA A 13 -42.58 -16.85 -34.85
CA ALA A 13 -42.40 -15.97 -33.69
C ALA A 13 -42.80 -16.77 -32.40
N VAL A 14 -42.47 -16.25 -31.20
CA VAL A 14 -43.37 -16.17 -30.01
C VAL A 14 -43.59 -17.44 -29.12
N THR A 15 -42.95 -17.42 -27.93
CA THR A 15 -43.61 -17.38 -26.58
C THR A 15 -43.84 -18.64 -25.70
N MET A 16 -43.32 -18.52 -24.46
CA MET A 16 -43.76 -18.99 -23.11
C MET A 16 -44.15 -20.45 -22.77
N CYS A 17 -43.57 -20.87 -21.64
CA CYS A 17 -44.16 -21.51 -20.44
C CYS A 17 -44.50 -23.01 -20.37
N LEU A 18 -43.90 -23.61 -19.32
CA LEU A 18 -44.49 -24.49 -18.28
C LEU A 18 -44.82 -25.98 -18.58
N THR A 19 -43.95 -26.83 -18.01
CA THR A 19 -44.22 -27.94 -17.04
C THR A 19 -44.72 -29.34 -17.42
N LEU A 20 -44.03 -30.32 -16.77
CA LEU A 20 -44.44 -31.64 -16.23
C LEU A 20 -44.66 -32.78 -17.26
N ALA A 21 -44.31 -34.06 -17.02
CA ALA A 21 -43.65 -34.80 -15.95
C ALA A 21 -43.40 -36.26 -16.42
N ALA A 22 -42.38 -36.93 -15.84
CA ALA A 22 -42.32 -38.37 -15.45
C ALA A 22 -40.83 -38.82 -15.42
N CYS A 23 -40.14 -38.85 -14.27
CA CYS A 23 -40.14 -39.83 -13.16
C CYS A 23 -39.26 -41.09 -13.35
N GLY A 24 -38.23 -41.20 -12.49
CA GLY A 24 -37.53 -42.43 -12.05
C GLY A 24 -36.03 -42.46 -12.40
N GLY A 25 -35.05 -42.49 -11.49
CA GLY A 25 -35.01 -42.53 -10.03
C GLY A 25 -33.56 -42.54 -9.49
N SER A 26 -33.37 -41.86 -8.35
CA SER A 26 -32.42 -42.04 -7.23
C SER A 26 -30.90 -42.28 -7.42
N GLY A 27 -30.10 -41.40 -6.81
CA GLY A 27 -28.74 -41.69 -6.31
C GLY A 27 -27.90 -40.41 -6.15
N GLY A 28 -27.86 -39.84 -4.94
CA GLY A 28 -27.41 -38.47 -4.66
C GLY A 28 -25.92 -38.17 -4.86
N GLY A 29 -25.66 -36.95 -5.33
CA GLY A 29 -24.34 -36.29 -5.36
C GLY A 29 -24.51 -34.84 -5.78
N ILE A 30 -24.28 -33.92 -4.85
CA ILE A 30 -24.47 -32.47 -5.03
C ILE A 30 -23.47 -31.96 -6.09
N ILE A 31 -23.96 -31.51 -7.23
CA ILE A 31 -23.19 -30.73 -8.22
C ILE A 31 -23.30 -29.26 -7.82
N TYR A 32 -22.22 -28.70 -7.28
CA TYR A 32 -22.08 -27.25 -7.13
C TYR A 32 -21.66 -26.67 -8.48
N ASN A 33 -22.58 -25.96 -9.13
CA ASN A 33 -22.28 -25.14 -10.29
C ASN A 33 -22.17 -23.68 -9.79
N PRO A 34 -20.96 -23.13 -9.57
CA PRO A 34 -20.84 -21.74 -9.17
C PRO A 34 -21.16 -20.87 -10.38
N THR A 35 -22.32 -20.22 -10.37
CA THR A 35 -22.49 -18.97 -11.13
C THR A 35 -21.37 -18.02 -10.71
N PRO A 36 -20.59 -17.45 -11.65
CA PRO A 36 -19.63 -16.42 -11.31
C PRO A 36 -20.38 -15.23 -10.71
N THR A 37 -20.11 -14.93 -9.44
CA THR A 37 -20.36 -13.60 -8.91
C THR A 37 -19.59 -12.61 -9.78
N PRO A 38 -20.19 -11.52 -10.27
CA PRO A 38 -19.44 -10.46 -10.94
C PRO A 38 -18.31 -10.03 -10.00
N ASP A 39 -17.08 -9.91 -10.53
CA ASP A 39 -16.00 -9.28 -9.79
C ASP A 39 -16.50 -7.94 -9.23
N PRO A 40 -16.22 -7.62 -7.96
CA PRO A 40 -16.43 -6.26 -7.50
C PRO A 40 -15.64 -5.33 -8.44
N PRO A 41 -16.23 -4.22 -8.91
CA PRO A 41 -15.55 -3.33 -9.83
C PRO A 41 -14.20 -2.95 -9.24
N ALA A 42 -13.13 -3.09 -10.03
CA ALA A 42 -11.80 -2.64 -9.64
C ALA A 42 -11.90 -1.20 -9.12
N PRO A 43 -11.23 -0.86 -7.99
CA PRO A 43 -11.21 0.52 -7.54
C PRO A 43 -10.67 1.40 -8.68
N PRO A 44 -11.24 2.60 -8.89
CA PRO A 44 -10.85 3.46 -10.01
C PRO A 44 -9.33 3.68 -10.03
N VAL A 45 -8.73 3.47 -11.20
CA VAL A 45 -7.37 3.92 -11.49
C VAL A 45 -7.36 5.45 -11.31
N ASN A 46 -6.68 5.93 -10.27
CA ASN A 46 -6.84 7.23 -9.60
C ASN A 46 -8.15 7.36 -8.80
N PRO A 47 -8.12 7.20 -7.46
CA PRO A 47 -9.20 7.74 -6.64
C PRO A 47 -9.16 9.26 -6.83
N LYS A 48 -10.19 9.81 -7.47
CA LYS A 48 -10.33 11.26 -7.55
C LYS A 48 -10.85 11.78 -6.21
N ALA A 49 -10.45 12.98 -5.82
CA ALA A 49 -10.77 13.51 -4.51
C ALA A 49 -12.27 13.80 -4.35
N THR A 50 -12.79 13.62 -3.14
CA THR A 50 -14.18 13.92 -2.77
C THR A 50 -14.21 15.01 -1.69
N ILE A 51 -15.06 16.04 -1.84
CA ILE A 51 -15.38 17.01 -0.78
C ILE A 51 -16.76 16.71 -0.20
N THR A 52 -16.86 16.57 1.12
CA THR A 52 -18.13 16.37 1.84
C THR A 52 -18.33 17.44 2.92
N GLY A 53 -19.55 17.95 3.04
CA GLY A 53 -19.93 18.91 4.08
C GLY A 53 -21.41 18.87 4.44
N TYR A 54 -21.80 19.63 5.47
CA TYR A 54 -23.19 19.77 5.92
C TYR A 54 -23.57 21.26 6.00
N LEU A 55 -24.84 21.58 5.71
CA LEU A 55 -25.39 22.94 5.85
C LEU A 55 -26.47 23.01 6.93
N SER A 56 -26.49 24.11 7.68
CA SER A 56 -27.56 24.45 8.65
C SER A 56 -28.03 25.89 8.49
N TYR A 57 -29.23 26.22 8.99
CA TYR A 57 -29.69 27.61 9.07
C TYR A 57 -28.99 28.35 10.22
N GLY A 58 -28.32 29.47 9.93
CA GLY A 58 -27.70 30.35 10.94
C GLY A 58 -28.63 31.46 11.45
N GLU A 59 -29.76 31.68 10.77
CA GLU A 59 -30.82 32.62 11.14
C GLU A 59 -32.20 32.05 10.82
N THR A 60 -33.24 32.46 11.56
CA THR A 60 -34.63 32.03 11.30
C THR A 60 -35.11 32.47 9.92
N ALA A 61 -35.23 31.54 8.98
CA ALA A 61 -35.77 31.79 7.64
C ALA A 61 -37.31 31.80 7.71
N SER A 62 -37.92 32.98 7.63
CA SER A 62 -39.37 33.17 7.72
C SER A 62 -40.11 32.84 6.42
N SER A 63 -39.40 32.59 5.31
CA SER A 63 -39.98 32.40 3.97
C SER A 63 -40.46 30.98 3.67
N ALA A 64 -40.12 29.98 4.49
CA ALA A 64 -40.54 28.59 4.28
C ALA A 64 -41.41 28.09 5.45
N ALA A 65 -42.60 27.57 5.13
CA ALA A 65 -43.45 26.87 6.09
C ALA A 65 -43.12 25.35 6.08
N PRO A 66 -42.95 24.70 7.25
CA PRO A 66 -42.92 25.29 8.59
C PRO A 66 -41.65 26.12 8.83
N ALA A 67 -41.77 27.16 9.67
CA ALA A 67 -40.66 28.04 10.04
C ALA A 67 -39.48 27.20 10.56
N ARG A 68 -38.30 27.37 9.95
CA ARG A 68 -37.11 26.56 10.26
C ARG A 68 -36.25 27.27 11.30
N ALA A 69 -35.87 26.53 12.34
CA ALA A 69 -35.11 27.06 13.47
C ALA A 69 -33.62 27.21 13.13
N ILE A 70 -32.94 28.08 13.86
CA ILE A 70 -31.48 28.18 13.81
C ILE A 70 -30.89 26.82 14.21
N GLY A 71 -29.99 26.29 13.39
CA GLY A 71 -29.36 24.98 13.55
C GLY A 71 -30.02 23.85 12.75
N ASP A 72 -31.23 24.04 12.21
CA ASP A 72 -31.86 23.01 11.38
C ASP A 72 -31.03 22.72 10.12
N LEU A 73 -30.87 21.44 9.77
CA LEU A 73 -30.15 21.03 8.58
C LEU A 73 -30.92 21.45 7.33
N VAL A 74 -30.19 22.02 6.36
CA VAL A 74 -30.78 22.58 5.16
C VAL A 74 -30.91 21.48 4.11
N ASN A 75 -32.14 21.13 3.74
CA ASN A 75 -32.42 20.22 2.63
C ASN A 75 -32.71 20.97 1.34
N ASN A 76 -32.29 20.37 0.23
CA ASN A 76 -32.48 20.85 -1.14
C ASN A 76 -31.88 22.24 -1.41
N ALA A 77 -30.82 22.62 -0.69
CA ALA A 77 -30.05 23.82 -1.01
C ALA A 77 -29.04 23.52 -2.13
N PRO A 78 -29.02 24.29 -3.23
CA PRO A 78 -27.93 24.22 -4.18
C PRO A 78 -26.63 24.72 -3.55
N VAL A 79 -25.63 23.84 -3.58
CA VAL A 79 -24.24 24.09 -3.19
C VAL A 79 -23.41 24.05 -4.45
N GLN A 80 -22.66 25.12 -4.70
CA GLN A 80 -21.89 25.32 -5.92
C GLN A 80 -20.41 25.29 -5.61
N LEU A 81 -19.67 24.55 -6.45
CA LEU A 81 -18.22 24.55 -6.50
C LEU A 81 -17.79 25.55 -7.58
N ARG A 82 -16.95 26.51 -7.22
CA ARG A 82 -16.49 27.59 -8.09
C ARG A 82 -14.97 27.60 -8.20
N LYS A 83 -14.46 28.23 -9.24
CA LYS A 83 -13.02 28.46 -9.42
C LYS A 83 -12.61 29.68 -8.60
N THR A 84 -11.58 29.57 -7.77
CA THR A 84 -11.09 30.69 -6.94
C THR A 84 -10.59 31.88 -7.78
N SER A 85 -10.06 31.63 -8.98
CA SER A 85 -9.54 32.66 -9.89
C SER A 85 -10.59 33.35 -10.75
N ASP A 86 -11.82 32.84 -10.79
CA ASP A 86 -12.93 33.44 -11.53
C ASP A 86 -14.25 33.12 -10.82
N TYR A 87 -14.69 34.07 -9.99
CA TYR A 87 -15.84 33.94 -9.13
C TYR A 87 -17.13 33.56 -9.87
N ASN A 88 -17.31 34.07 -11.09
CA ASN A 88 -18.54 33.87 -11.85
C ASN A 88 -18.64 32.47 -12.47
N THR A 89 -17.52 31.74 -12.55
CA THR A 89 -17.47 30.39 -13.11
C THR A 89 -17.86 29.34 -12.07
N VAL A 90 -19.06 28.77 -12.25
CA VAL A 90 -19.55 27.59 -11.52
C VAL A 90 -19.07 26.33 -12.21
N LEU A 91 -18.30 25.50 -11.49
CA LEU A 91 -17.77 24.23 -11.97
C LEU A 91 -18.77 23.09 -11.78
N SER A 92 -19.50 23.09 -10.66
CA SER A 92 -20.51 22.08 -10.35
C SER A 92 -21.55 22.61 -9.37
N THR A 93 -22.75 22.05 -9.39
CA THR A 93 -23.81 22.31 -8.41
C THR A 93 -24.37 20.98 -7.90
N VAL A 94 -24.44 20.82 -6.59
CA VAL A 94 -25.03 19.66 -5.91
C VAL A 94 -26.10 20.14 -4.94
N TYR A 95 -27.05 19.26 -4.60
CA TYR A 95 -28.15 19.62 -3.70
C TYR A 95 -27.99 18.89 -2.37
N THR A 96 -28.27 19.60 -1.28
CA THR A 96 -28.19 18.97 0.03
C THR A 96 -29.30 17.94 0.26
N ALA A 97 -28.94 16.79 0.82
CA ALA A 97 -29.86 15.77 1.30
C ALA A 97 -29.54 15.46 2.78
N ASN A 98 -30.53 15.61 3.66
CA ASN A 98 -30.34 15.62 5.12
C ASN A 98 -29.20 16.58 5.56
N GLY A 99 -29.14 17.77 4.98
CA GLY A 99 -28.07 18.74 5.20
C GLY A 99 -26.75 18.44 4.48
N LYS A 100 -26.52 17.21 4.01
CA LYS A 100 -25.24 16.75 3.43
C LYS A 100 -25.12 17.13 1.95
N PHE A 101 -23.94 17.60 1.55
CA PHE A 101 -23.54 17.72 0.15
C PHE A 101 -22.22 17.00 -0.11
N VAL A 102 -22.03 16.51 -1.33
CA VAL A 102 -20.83 15.77 -1.76
C VAL A 102 -20.45 16.20 -3.16
N PHE A 103 -19.21 16.65 -3.37
CA PHE A 103 -18.58 16.80 -4.68
C PHE A 103 -17.61 15.66 -4.89
N THR A 104 -17.77 14.89 -5.97
CA THR A 104 -16.87 13.79 -6.34
C THR A 104 -15.98 14.20 -7.52
N ASP A 105 -15.02 13.34 -7.84
CA ASP A 105 -14.24 13.40 -9.08
C ASP A 105 -13.33 14.63 -9.24
N LEU A 106 -12.84 15.19 -8.12
CA LEU A 106 -12.08 16.43 -8.12
C LEU A 106 -10.59 16.22 -8.43
N SER A 107 -10.05 17.11 -9.27
CA SER A 107 -8.61 17.28 -9.50
C SER A 107 -7.96 18.15 -8.42
N ALA A 108 -6.65 18.02 -8.22
CA ALA A 108 -5.90 18.93 -7.36
C ALA A 108 -6.02 20.38 -7.85
N GLY A 109 -6.21 21.31 -6.91
CA GLY A 109 -6.48 22.71 -7.22
C GLY A 109 -7.21 23.43 -6.07
N ASP A 110 -7.34 24.74 -6.22
CA ASP A 110 -8.05 25.59 -5.27
C ASP A 110 -9.49 25.85 -5.75
N TYR A 111 -10.44 25.54 -4.88
CA TYR A 111 -11.86 25.70 -5.13
C TYR A 111 -12.51 26.61 -4.10
N LEU A 112 -13.64 27.18 -4.47
CA LEU A 112 -14.48 28.00 -3.60
C LEU A 112 -15.86 27.38 -3.51
N ILE A 113 -16.37 27.16 -2.30
CA ILE A 113 -17.70 26.60 -2.08
C ILE A 113 -18.65 27.72 -1.68
N THR A 114 -19.77 27.81 -2.39
CA THR A 114 -20.87 28.73 -2.13
C THR A 114 -22.18 27.94 -2.02
N ALA A 115 -23.15 28.43 -1.26
CA ALA A 115 -24.49 27.84 -1.22
C ALA A 115 -25.55 28.94 -1.15
N ARG A 116 -26.69 28.70 -1.81
CA ARG A 116 -27.81 29.65 -1.90
C ARG A 116 -29.13 28.89 -1.79
N MET A 117 -30.14 29.47 -1.15
CA MET A 117 -31.51 28.97 -1.25
C MET A 117 -32.19 29.47 -2.54
N ALA A 118 -33.13 28.68 -3.09
CA ALA A 118 -33.80 29.00 -4.37
C ALA A 118 -34.57 30.35 -4.37
N ASP A 119 -34.90 30.89 -3.19
CA ASP A 119 -35.54 32.20 -3.01
C ASP A 119 -34.53 33.37 -2.96
N GLY A 120 -33.22 33.10 -3.01
CA GLY A 120 -32.14 34.11 -3.00
C GLY A 120 -31.92 34.82 -1.67
N ALA A 121 -32.80 34.63 -0.69
CA ALA A 121 -32.83 35.38 0.57
C ALA A 121 -31.85 34.87 1.63
N VAL A 122 -31.21 33.71 1.40
CA VAL A 122 -30.27 33.08 2.32
C VAL A 122 -29.08 32.50 1.55
N VAL A 123 -27.86 32.86 1.97
CA VAL A 123 -26.60 32.43 1.36
C VAL A 123 -25.62 31.92 2.43
N LEU A 124 -24.54 31.26 1.99
CA LEU A 124 -23.49 30.80 2.89
C LEU A 124 -22.88 31.97 3.68
N LYS A 125 -22.79 31.84 5.01
CA LYS A 125 -22.25 32.87 5.92
C LYS A 125 -20.86 33.35 5.54
N SER A 126 -20.04 32.43 5.06
CA SER A 126 -18.73 32.73 4.50
C SER A 126 -18.44 31.70 3.42
N GLU A 127 -17.92 32.17 2.29
CA GLU A 127 -17.47 31.29 1.23
C GLU A 127 -16.31 30.45 1.73
N PHE A 128 -16.30 29.16 1.36
CA PHE A 128 -15.36 28.22 1.94
C PHE A 128 -14.28 27.85 0.93
N PRO A 129 -13.06 28.43 1.01
CA PRO A 129 -11.96 28.01 0.15
C PRO A 129 -11.50 26.60 0.55
N VAL A 130 -11.31 25.73 -0.44
CA VAL A 130 -10.81 24.37 -0.25
C VAL A 130 -9.67 24.13 -1.21
N ARG A 131 -8.51 23.73 -0.67
CA ARG A 131 -7.37 23.27 -1.46
C ARG A 131 -7.37 21.76 -1.53
N VAL A 132 -7.54 21.23 -2.75
CA VAL A 132 -7.37 19.81 -3.06
C VAL A 132 -5.93 19.57 -3.47
N GLU A 133 -5.28 18.60 -2.82
CA GLU A 133 -3.87 18.24 -2.93
C GLU A 133 -3.75 16.90 -3.67
N ASN A 134 -2.57 16.65 -4.24
CA ASN A 134 -2.27 15.35 -4.81
C ASN A 134 -2.19 14.28 -3.70
N ASN A 135 -2.73 13.09 -3.96
CA ASN A 135 -2.71 11.90 -3.08
C ASN A 135 -3.55 11.98 -1.78
N LYS A 136 -4.46 12.95 -1.69
CA LYS A 136 -5.47 12.98 -0.63
C LYS A 136 -6.86 12.89 -1.25
N TYR A 137 -7.61 11.87 -0.84
CA TYR A 137 -8.79 11.41 -1.56
C TYR A 137 -10.13 11.85 -0.92
N GLU A 138 -10.09 12.33 0.32
CA GLU A 138 -11.24 12.89 1.01
C GLU A 138 -10.92 14.23 1.71
N TYR A 139 -11.85 15.17 1.56
CA TYR A 139 -11.87 16.48 2.18
C TYR A 139 -13.20 16.66 2.88
N ASN A 140 -13.18 16.78 4.22
CA ASN A 140 -14.39 16.93 5.01
C ASN A 140 -14.41 18.32 5.65
N LEU A 141 -15.48 19.07 5.44
CA LEU A 141 -15.62 20.45 5.91
C LEU A 141 -16.10 20.49 7.37
N GLY A 142 -15.15 20.63 8.31
CA GLY A 142 -15.42 20.92 9.73
C GLY A 142 -16.15 19.82 10.53
N SER A 143 -16.21 20.01 11.85
CA SER A 143 -17.00 19.17 12.78
C SER A 143 -18.43 19.68 13.01
N ALA A 144 -18.73 20.90 12.55
CA ALA A 144 -20.05 21.53 12.62
C ALA A 144 -20.54 21.88 11.21
N PRO A 145 -21.87 21.87 10.96
CA PRO A 145 -22.43 22.33 9.70
C PRO A 145 -22.08 23.79 9.40
N VAL A 146 -21.92 24.13 8.11
CA VAL A 146 -21.70 25.50 7.67
C VAL A 146 -23.04 26.24 7.64
N GLU A 147 -23.08 27.43 8.23
CA GLU A 147 -24.32 28.20 8.39
C GLU A 147 -24.73 28.95 7.11
N LEU A 148 -26.02 28.91 6.79
CA LEU A 148 -26.67 29.82 5.84
C LEU A 148 -27.27 31.02 6.59
N VAL A 149 -26.97 32.25 6.17
CA VAL A 149 -27.46 33.51 6.77
C VAL A 149 -28.26 34.33 5.77
N LYS A 150 -29.13 35.21 6.25
CA LYS A 150 -29.92 36.07 5.37
C LYS A 150 -29.06 37.10 4.65
N THR A 151 -29.58 37.57 3.52
CA THR A 151 -29.01 38.68 2.75
C THR A 151 -29.88 39.95 2.82
N GLY A 152 -29.31 41.06 2.39
CA GLY A 152 -30.00 42.32 2.09
C GLY A 152 -29.20 43.17 1.10
N ASP A 153 -29.87 44.12 0.45
CA ASP A 153 -29.21 45.04 -0.48
C ASP A 153 -28.58 46.21 0.29
N LEU A 154 -27.38 46.60 -0.10
CA LEU A 154 -26.61 47.69 0.53
C LEU A 154 -26.39 48.83 -0.46
N THR A 155 -27.04 49.96 -0.21
CA THR A 155 -26.80 51.20 -0.95
C THR A 155 -25.75 52.03 -0.21
N ILE A 156 -24.65 52.38 -0.89
CA ILE A 156 -23.63 53.29 -0.38
C ILE A 156 -23.69 54.61 -1.17
N THR A 157 -23.83 55.73 -0.46
CA THR A 157 -23.72 57.07 -1.04
C THR A 157 -22.40 57.73 -0.63
N ALA A 158 -21.54 58.08 -1.58
CA ALA A 158 -20.36 58.90 -1.32
C ALA A 158 -20.74 60.39 -1.24
N LYS A 159 -20.37 61.05 -0.15
CA LYS A 159 -20.66 62.47 0.09
C LYS A 159 -19.39 63.23 0.44
N ASP A 160 -19.27 64.48 0.02
CA ASP A 160 -18.19 65.36 0.46
C ASP A 160 -18.45 65.93 1.87
N SER A 161 -17.50 66.70 2.39
CA SER A 161 -17.60 67.32 3.72
C SER A 161 -18.72 68.37 3.85
N SER A 162 -19.29 68.85 2.74
CA SER A 162 -20.48 69.72 2.71
C SER A 162 -21.79 68.95 2.65
N GLY A 163 -21.72 67.62 2.45
CA GLY A 163 -22.86 66.73 2.27
C GLY A 163 -23.30 66.56 0.81
N ALA A 164 -22.59 67.15 -0.16
CA ALA A 164 -22.90 67.01 -1.57
C ALA A 164 -22.47 65.64 -2.13
N ALA A 165 -23.17 65.13 -3.13
CA ALA A 165 -22.91 63.82 -3.72
C ALA A 165 -21.60 63.78 -4.52
N VAL A 166 -20.81 62.72 -4.34
CA VAL A 166 -19.58 62.47 -5.11
C VAL A 166 -19.84 61.37 -6.13
N ALA A 167 -20.18 61.78 -7.37
CA ALA A 167 -20.34 60.86 -8.50
C ALA A 167 -18.99 60.24 -8.93
N GLU A 168 -19.01 59.11 -9.63
CA GLU A 168 -17.82 58.44 -10.19
C GLU A 168 -16.71 58.10 -9.18
N ALA A 169 -17.04 57.96 -7.90
CA ALA A 169 -16.11 57.43 -6.90
C ALA A 169 -16.09 55.89 -7.00
N LEU A 170 -14.90 55.29 -6.99
CA LEU A 170 -14.76 53.85 -6.92
C LEU A 170 -15.05 53.39 -5.50
N VAL A 171 -16.05 52.55 -5.33
CA VAL A 171 -16.43 51.94 -4.05
C VAL A 171 -16.11 50.45 -4.08
N THR A 172 -15.43 49.95 -3.05
CA THR A 172 -15.14 48.53 -2.84
C THR A 172 -15.83 48.04 -1.56
N LEU A 173 -16.31 46.79 -1.57
CA LEU A 173 -16.99 46.11 -0.48
C LEU A 173 -16.24 44.81 -0.15
N ASP A 174 -15.73 44.73 1.08
CA ASP A 174 -14.86 43.66 1.63
C ASP A 174 -13.63 43.33 0.77
N GLY A 175 -13.19 44.28 -0.06
CA GLY A 175 -12.11 44.08 -1.02
C GLY A 175 -12.43 43.13 -2.19
N ALA A 176 -13.59 42.47 -2.18
CA ALA A 176 -13.98 41.47 -3.18
C ALA A 176 -14.92 42.03 -4.26
N ARG A 177 -15.88 42.90 -3.88
CA ARG A 177 -16.85 43.50 -4.81
C ARG A 177 -16.53 44.98 -5.01
N ASN A 178 -16.78 45.55 -6.20
CA ASN A 178 -16.54 46.97 -6.46
C ASN A 178 -17.44 47.54 -7.57
N GLY A 179 -17.51 48.87 -7.64
CA GLY A 179 -18.17 49.62 -8.71
C GLY A 179 -18.06 51.12 -8.51
N TYR A 180 -18.59 51.92 -9.44
CA TYR A 180 -18.55 53.38 -9.38
C TYR A 180 -19.88 53.97 -8.95
N THR A 181 -19.84 55.06 -8.19
CA THR A 181 -21.06 55.82 -7.82
C THR A 181 -21.68 56.52 -9.04
N ASP A 182 -23.00 56.56 -9.08
CA ASP A 182 -23.78 57.25 -10.11
C ASP A 182 -23.77 58.79 -9.92
N ALA A 183 -24.54 59.51 -10.75
CA ALA A 183 -24.66 60.98 -10.66
C ALA A 183 -25.23 61.49 -9.32
N SER A 184 -25.95 60.63 -8.57
CA SER A 184 -26.42 60.92 -7.21
C SER A 184 -25.40 60.57 -6.13
N GLY A 185 -24.21 60.14 -6.53
CA GLY A 185 -23.15 59.68 -5.65
C GLY A 185 -23.41 58.30 -5.04
N SER A 186 -24.32 57.49 -5.61
CA SER A 186 -24.75 56.23 -5.00
C SER A 186 -24.36 54.99 -5.81
N ILE A 187 -24.17 53.87 -5.11
CA ILE A 187 -24.01 52.53 -5.69
C ILE A 187 -24.79 51.52 -4.85
N VAL A 188 -25.38 50.51 -5.48
CA VAL A 188 -26.11 49.42 -4.81
C VAL A 188 -25.34 48.11 -4.97
N PHE A 189 -25.04 47.46 -3.83
CA PHE A 189 -24.55 46.09 -3.77
C PHE A 189 -25.71 45.19 -3.37
N ASN A 190 -26.14 44.30 -4.26
CA ASN A 190 -27.23 43.38 -3.94
C ASN A 190 -26.73 42.18 -3.14
N GLU A 191 -27.65 41.54 -2.42
CA GLU A 191 -27.44 40.22 -1.79
C GLU A 191 -26.22 40.16 -0.84
N VAL A 192 -25.98 41.24 -0.10
CA VAL A 192 -24.93 41.31 0.92
C VAL A 192 -25.37 40.49 2.13
N THR A 193 -24.50 39.63 2.65
CA THR A 193 -24.77 38.89 3.89
C THR A 193 -25.11 39.85 5.03
N ARG A 194 -26.00 39.46 5.94
CA ARG A 194 -26.26 40.30 7.12
C ARG A 194 -25.08 40.31 8.08
N GLY A 195 -24.72 41.49 8.57
CA GLY A 195 -23.58 41.73 9.43
C GLY A 195 -22.69 42.86 8.94
N ALA A 196 -21.52 43.00 9.56
CA ALA A 196 -20.59 44.10 9.30
C ALA A 196 -19.73 43.85 8.05
N HIS A 197 -19.63 44.86 7.20
CA HIS A 197 -18.90 44.85 5.94
C HIS A 197 -18.00 46.07 5.81
N GLU A 198 -16.78 45.89 5.30
CA GLU A 198 -15.86 46.99 5.01
C GLU A 198 -16.22 47.64 3.68
N VAL A 199 -16.34 48.97 3.67
CA VAL A 199 -16.60 49.78 2.48
C VAL A 199 -15.47 50.78 2.32
N LYS A 200 -14.80 50.79 1.17
CA LYS A 200 -13.79 51.82 0.84
C LYS A 200 -14.22 52.61 -0.38
N ALA A 201 -14.05 53.93 -0.34
CA ALA A 201 -14.30 54.80 -1.48
C ALA A 201 -13.05 55.61 -1.85
N SER A 202 -12.70 55.63 -3.13
CA SER A 202 -11.57 56.38 -3.66
C SER A 202 -11.96 57.19 -4.90
N LYS A 203 -11.47 58.42 -4.99
CA LYS A 203 -11.64 59.31 -6.15
C LYS A 203 -10.53 60.36 -6.16
N THR A 204 -9.95 60.63 -7.34
CA THR A 204 -8.98 61.71 -7.50
C THR A 204 -9.55 63.05 -7.02
N GLY A 205 -8.78 63.79 -6.22
CA GLY A 205 -9.21 65.04 -5.57
C GLY A 205 -9.80 64.86 -4.16
N TYR A 206 -9.90 63.63 -3.67
CA TYR A 206 -10.37 63.28 -2.34
C TYR A 206 -9.38 62.36 -1.63
N VAL A 207 -9.43 62.35 -0.29
CA VAL A 207 -8.73 61.38 0.55
C VAL A 207 -9.54 60.08 0.59
N ASP A 208 -8.89 58.93 0.43
CA ASP A 208 -9.54 57.61 0.44
C ASP A 208 -10.30 57.35 1.74
N ALA A 209 -11.60 57.10 1.63
CA ALA A 209 -12.49 56.85 2.76
C ALA A 209 -12.66 55.34 3.01
N ALA A 210 -12.81 54.94 4.28
CA ALA A 210 -13.01 53.54 4.65
C ALA A 210 -13.85 53.42 5.93
N ASP A 211 -14.96 52.70 5.84
CA ASP A 211 -15.97 52.52 6.87
C ASP A 211 -16.40 51.06 7.02
N PHE A 212 -17.04 50.73 8.14
CA PHE A 212 -17.78 49.48 8.29
C PHE A 212 -19.27 49.75 8.44
N VAL A 213 -20.08 49.06 7.65
CA VAL A 213 -21.54 49.14 7.66
C VAL A 213 -22.13 47.80 8.07
N SER A 214 -23.13 47.78 8.95
CA SER A 214 -23.90 46.56 9.22
C SER A 214 -25.16 46.47 8.38
N VAL A 215 -25.31 45.37 7.65
CA VAL A 215 -26.53 45.01 6.92
C VAL A 215 -27.46 44.24 7.86
N SER A 216 -28.59 44.85 8.24
CA SER A 216 -29.52 44.30 9.25
C SER A 216 -30.90 43.93 8.68
N GLY A 217 -31.27 44.46 7.51
CA GLY A 217 -32.58 44.35 6.88
C GLY A 217 -32.57 43.75 5.48
N ALA A 218 -33.69 43.88 4.76
CA ALA A 218 -33.77 43.54 3.34
C ALA A 218 -33.08 44.58 2.45
N ALA A 219 -33.04 45.84 2.89
CA ALA A 219 -32.28 46.91 2.28
C ALA A 219 -31.68 47.80 3.38
N THR A 220 -30.42 48.18 3.23
CA THR A 220 -29.67 49.07 4.11
C THR A 220 -29.08 50.19 3.26
N ALA A 221 -29.26 51.44 3.68
CA ALA A 221 -28.56 52.59 3.08
C ALA A 221 -27.55 53.14 4.08
N SER A 222 -26.34 53.42 3.59
CA SER A 222 -25.30 54.10 4.35
C SER A 222 -24.58 55.10 3.46
N TYR A 223 -23.77 55.97 4.05
CA TYR A 223 -22.94 56.90 3.32
C TYR A 223 -21.50 56.85 3.81
N VAL A 224 -20.59 57.23 2.92
CA VAL A 224 -19.17 57.36 3.23
C VAL A 224 -18.74 58.82 2.96
N ALA A 225 -18.11 59.44 3.95
CA ALA A 225 -17.66 60.82 3.85
C ALA A 225 -16.27 60.89 3.18
N MET A 226 -16.18 61.61 2.07
CA MET A 226 -14.94 61.85 1.33
C MET A 226 -14.47 63.29 1.54
N VAL A 227 -13.28 63.47 2.10
CA VAL A 227 -12.71 64.81 2.36
C VAL A 227 -11.85 65.23 1.18
N ASN A 228 -11.99 66.47 0.72
CA ASN A 228 -11.21 67.00 -0.40
C ASN A 228 -9.70 67.01 -0.04
N SER A 229 -8.85 66.48 -0.92
CA SER A 229 -7.41 66.38 -0.66
C SER A 229 -6.72 67.75 -0.51
N GLY A 230 -7.30 68.81 -1.08
CA GLY A 230 -6.82 70.18 -0.93
C GLY A 230 -7.03 70.81 0.46
N ALA A 231 -7.79 70.15 1.36
CA ALA A 231 -8.02 70.63 2.72
C ALA A 231 -6.81 70.41 3.65
N GLY A 232 -5.80 69.63 3.24
CA GLY A 232 -4.60 69.36 4.03
C GLY A 232 -4.81 68.53 5.29
N LEU A 233 -5.98 67.89 5.44
CA LEU A 233 -6.33 67.05 6.58
C LEU A 233 -5.89 65.60 6.36
N LEU A 234 -5.44 64.94 7.43
CA LEU A 234 -5.09 63.53 7.43
C LEU A 234 -6.24 62.70 7.99
N LYS A 235 -6.51 61.54 7.37
CA LYS A 235 -7.57 60.65 7.83
C LYS A 235 -7.23 60.03 9.19
N PRO A 236 -8.12 60.10 10.20
CA PRO A 236 -7.94 59.36 11.44
C PRO A 236 -7.90 57.84 11.21
N GLU A 237 -6.99 57.16 11.89
CA GLU A 237 -6.93 55.69 11.89
C GLU A 237 -7.79 55.16 13.04
N VAL A 238 -8.93 54.54 12.71
CA VAL A 238 -9.84 53.95 13.68
C VAL A 238 -9.72 52.43 13.65
N SER A 239 -9.48 51.80 14.80
CA SER A 239 -9.39 50.35 14.92
C SER A 239 -10.72 49.65 14.64
N GLY A 240 -10.71 48.33 14.47
CA GLY A 240 -11.93 47.52 14.63
C GLY A 240 -12.49 47.58 16.05
N LEU A 241 -13.72 47.09 16.23
CA LEU A 241 -14.33 46.92 17.55
C LEU A 241 -13.65 45.77 18.30
N SER A 242 -13.24 46.02 19.54
CA SER A 242 -12.71 45.02 20.45
C SER A 242 -13.75 44.62 21.48
N PHE A 243 -13.78 43.34 21.88
CA PHE A 243 -14.76 42.76 22.81
C PHE A 243 -14.05 42.04 23.96
N GLY A 244 -14.35 42.43 25.20
CA GLY A 244 -13.75 41.83 26.41
C GLY A 244 -12.21 41.97 26.52
N ARG A 245 -11.58 41.21 27.42
CA ARG A 245 -10.11 41.10 27.50
C ARG A 245 -9.59 40.18 26.38
N GLN A 246 -9.06 40.79 25.31
CA GLN A 246 -8.31 40.23 24.17
C GLN A 246 -8.47 38.72 23.87
N GLY A 247 -9.12 38.38 22.75
CA GLY A 247 -8.86 37.09 22.06
C GLY A 247 -10.04 36.35 21.41
N ALA A 248 -11.29 36.82 21.50
CA ALA A 248 -12.42 36.12 20.88
C ALA A 248 -12.61 36.51 19.40
N SER A 249 -12.76 35.51 18.51
CA SER A 249 -12.95 35.70 17.05
C SER A 249 -14.38 36.06 16.65
N GLU A 250 -15.37 35.84 17.51
CA GLU A 250 -16.77 36.24 17.34
C GLU A 250 -17.29 36.73 18.69
N ALA A 251 -17.89 37.92 18.73
CA ALA A 251 -18.37 38.51 19.98
C ALA A 251 -19.66 37.81 20.44
N SER A 252 -19.70 37.31 21.67
CA SER A 252 -20.90 36.68 22.24
C SER A 252 -21.15 37.08 23.68
N VAL A 253 -22.43 37.16 24.07
CA VAL A 253 -22.87 37.47 25.44
C VAL A 253 -24.21 36.79 25.71
N THR A 254 -24.46 36.37 26.94
CA THR A 254 -25.77 35.81 27.33
C THR A 254 -26.81 36.93 27.44
N GLU A 255 -28.07 36.67 27.08
CA GLU A 255 -29.12 37.68 27.23
C GLU A 255 -29.22 38.23 28.66
N GLY A 256 -29.34 39.55 28.80
CA GLY A 256 -29.35 40.25 30.08
C GLY A 256 -27.97 40.53 30.70
N ASP A 257 -26.89 39.87 30.24
CA ASP A 257 -25.51 40.14 30.68
C ASP A 257 -24.90 41.32 29.92
N THR A 258 -23.80 41.87 30.45
CA THR A 258 -23.09 43.02 29.90
C THR A 258 -21.82 42.61 29.17
N LEU A 259 -21.60 43.19 27.99
CA LEU A 259 -20.39 43.04 27.17
C LEU A 259 -19.65 44.38 27.11
N GLU A 260 -18.37 44.38 27.49
CA GLU A 260 -17.50 45.55 27.32
C GLU A 260 -16.96 45.60 25.88
N MET A 261 -17.01 46.79 25.29
CA MET A 261 -16.60 47.07 23.92
C MET A 261 -15.68 48.28 23.87
N SER A 262 -14.69 48.26 22.98
CA SER A 262 -13.80 49.41 22.80
C SER A 262 -13.38 49.65 21.35
N VAL A 263 -13.03 50.91 21.06
CA VAL A 263 -12.47 51.36 19.78
C VAL A 263 -11.37 52.38 20.04
N ASN A 264 -10.29 52.29 19.25
CA ASN A 264 -9.18 53.23 19.28
C ASN A 264 -9.22 54.11 18.03
N SER A 265 -8.91 55.39 18.16
CA SER A 265 -8.77 56.32 17.03
C SER A 265 -7.52 57.19 17.21
N THR A 266 -6.74 57.38 16.14
CA THR A 266 -5.77 58.47 16.11
C THR A 266 -6.48 59.83 15.95
N ASN A 267 -5.81 60.92 16.31
CA ASN A 267 -6.35 62.29 16.15
C ASN A 267 -5.35 63.20 15.41
N PRO A 268 -5.04 62.91 14.13
CA PRO A 268 -3.96 63.58 13.42
C PRO A 268 -4.26 65.06 13.11
N ASN A 269 -5.53 65.46 13.08
CA ASN A 269 -5.95 66.83 12.78
C ASN A 269 -6.09 67.72 14.04
N GLY A 270 -5.92 67.13 15.23
CA GLY A 270 -6.13 67.80 16.52
C GLY A 270 -7.59 68.20 16.78
N GLY A 271 -7.90 68.61 18.01
CA GLY A 271 -9.26 68.98 18.43
C GLY A 271 -10.01 67.84 19.13
N THR A 272 -11.34 67.93 19.16
CA THR A 272 -12.22 66.99 19.90
C THR A 272 -12.69 65.86 18.99
N LEU A 273 -12.44 64.61 19.39
CA LEU A 273 -13.08 63.43 18.80
C LEU A 273 -14.41 63.15 19.51
N SER A 274 -15.48 62.93 18.75
CA SER A 274 -16.78 62.48 19.26
C SER A 274 -17.03 61.02 18.87
N PHE A 275 -17.40 60.19 19.85
CA PHE A 275 -17.72 58.77 19.67
C PHE A 275 -19.20 58.54 19.91
N THR A 276 -19.97 58.25 18.86
CA THR A 276 -21.41 57.96 18.97
C THR A 276 -21.68 56.47 18.81
N TRP A 277 -21.96 55.77 19.92
CA TRP A 277 -22.31 54.35 19.94
C TRP A 277 -23.80 54.13 19.68
N LYS A 278 -24.16 53.13 18.87
CA LYS A 278 -25.53 52.78 18.51
C LYS A 278 -25.74 51.27 18.49
N SER A 279 -26.94 50.83 18.89
CA SER A 279 -27.43 49.46 18.76
C SER A 279 -28.92 49.50 18.44
N GLN A 280 -29.42 48.51 17.70
CA GLN A 280 -30.86 48.36 17.44
C GLN A 280 -31.62 47.80 18.65
N ALA A 281 -30.93 47.05 19.51
CA ALA A 281 -31.49 46.49 20.75
C ALA A 281 -30.42 46.39 21.85
N GLY A 282 -30.84 46.31 23.11
CA GLY A 282 -29.94 46.39 24.27
C GLY A 282 -29.59 47.82 24.64
N GLU A 283 -28.89 47.99 25.76
CA GLU A 283 -28.68 49.31 26.38
C GLU A 283 -27.20 49.55 26.68
N PHE A 284 -26.69 50.75 26.36
CA PHE A 284 -25.35 51.17 26.77
C PHE A 284 -25.42 51.86 28.13
N THR A 285 -24.70 51.37 29.14
CA THR A 285 -24.87 51.82 30.54
C THR A 285 -23.68 52.63 31.08
N ALA A 286 -22.59 52.74 30.33
CA ALA A 286 -21.45 53.60 30.65
C ALA A 286 -20.81 54.10 29.35
N GLN A 287 -20.98 55.39 29.04
CA GLN A 287 -20.26 56.07 27.97
C GLN A 287 -19.26 57.01 28.64
N ASN A 288 -17.99 56.61 28.71
CA ASN A 288 -16.95 57.57 29.05
C ASN A 288 -16.59 58.32 27.75
N GLU A 289 -17.24 59.45 27.52
CA GLU A 289 -16.77 60.43 26.55
C GLU A 289 -15.44 60.99 27.06
N HIS A 290 -14.34 60.47 26.51
CA HIS A 290 -13.01 60.94 26.85
C HIS A 290 -12.57 62.02 25.85
N THR A 291 -12.66 63.29 26.25
CA THR A 291 -11.91 64.38 25.63
C THR A 291 -10.44 64.19 26.00
N ILE A 292 -9.62 63.63 25.11
CA ILE A 292 -8.17 63.53 25.33
C ILE A 292 -7.44 64.29 24.23
N THR A 293 -6.70 65.32 24.63
CA THR A 293 -5.71 66.00 23.81
C THR A 293 -4.47 65.11 23.73
N GLY A 294 -4.44 64.19 22.75
CA GLY A 294 -3.34 63.24 22.53
C GLY A 294 -3.44 62.54 21.16
N PRO A 295 -2.35 61.88 20.69
CA PRO A 295 -2.30 61.30 19.34
C PRO A 295 -3.17 60.06 19.15
N LEU A 296 -3.58 59.37 20.24
CA LEU A 296 -4.42 58.18 20.23
C LEU A 296 -5.46 58.27 21.36
N THR A 297 -6.74 58.03 21.05
CA THR A 297 -7.86 58.06 22.00
C THR A 297 -8.63 56.73 21.96
N THR A 298 -9.01 56.21 23.12
CA THR A 298 -9.81 54.99 23.26
C THR A 298 -11.18 55.32 23.84
N SER A 299 -12.26 54.85 23.20
CA SER A 299 -13.61 54.88 23.76
C SER A 299 -13.99 53.47 24.20
N ILE A 300 -14.49 53.34 25.44
CA ILE A 300 -14.93 52.07 26.03
C ILE A 300 -16.39 52.23 26.46
N VAL A 301 -17.23 51.26 26.11
CA VAL A 301 -18.63 51.20 26.53
C VAL A 301 -19.01 49.84 27.09
N SER A 302 -19.95 49.82 28.02
CA SER A 302 -20.62 48.61 28.49
C SER A 302 -21.99 48.49 27.82
N TRP A 303 -22.19 47.43 27.04
CA TRP A 303 -23.45 47.12 26.36
C TRP A 303 -24.16 45.95 27.03
N LYS A 304 -25.36 46.18 27.56
CA LYS A 304 -26.21 45.15 28.14
C LYS A 304 -27.04 44.48 27.06
N ALA A 305 -26.89 43.17 26.93
CA ALA A 305 -27.61 42.38 25.94
C ALA A 305 -29.13 42.40 26.19
N PRO A 306 -29.96 42.56 25.14
CA PRO A 306 -31.40 42.60 25.29
C PRO A 306 -31.95 41.27 25.81
N LEU A 307 -33.06 41.32 26.55
CA LEU A 307 -33.90 40.16 26.80
C LEU A 307 -34.74 39.90 25.55
N LEU A 308 -34.66 38.69 25.00
CA LEU A 308 -35.30 38.37 23.72
C LEU A 308 -36.50 37.42 23.92
N ASN A 309 -37.52 37.61 23.09
CA ASN A 309 -38.60 36.64 22.97
C ASN A 309 -38.15 35.52 22.02
N TRP A 310 -37.68 34.42 22.60
CA TRP A 310 -37.14 33.28 21.86
C TRP A 310 -38.25 32.49 21.16
N ALA A 311 -38.08 32.23 19.86
CA ALA A 311 -38.86 31.18 19.20
C ALA A 311 -38.48 29.80 19.80
N GLY A 312 -39.38 28.82 19.72
CA GLY A 312 -39.10 27.46 20.22
C GLY A 312 -37.83 26.89 19.58
N GLY A 313 -36.86 26.48 20.41
CA GLY A 313 -35.56 25.97 19.96
C GLY A 313 -34.53 27.03 19.54
N GLN A 314 -34.80 28.32 19.68
CA GLN A 314 -33.86 29.38 19.32
C GLN A 314 -32.77 29.54 20.39
N LEU A 315 -31.51 29.28 20.00
CA LEU A 315 -30.36 29.24 20.90
C LEU A 315 -29.63 30.57 21.05
N TYR A 316 -29.68 31.40 20.00
CA TYR A 316 -29.07 32.72 19.98
C TYR A 316 -29.72 33.61 18.94
N SER A 317 -29.50 34.91 19.07
CA SER A 317 -29.87 35.91 18.07
C SER A 317 -28.69 36.85 17.89
N TYR A 318 -28.47 37.29 16.66
CA TYR A 318 -27.48 38.33 16.41
C TYR A 318 -28.06 39.71 16.66
N GLN A 319 -27.25 40.59 17.26
CA GLN A 319 -27.54 42.01 17.45
C GLN A 319 -26.41 42.84 16.83
N ASP A 320 -26.77 43.92 16.16
CA ASP A 320 -25.81 44.81 15.52
C ASP A 320 -25.47 45.99 16.43
N VAL A 321 -24.17 46.22 16.59
CA VAL A 321 -23.60 47.31 17.38
C VAL A 321 -22.64 48.11 16.51
N SER A 322 -22.62 49.42 16.70
CA SER A 322 -21.79 50.32 15.89
C SER A 322 -21.32 51.53 16.67
N VAL A 323 -20.26 52.15 16.18
CA VAL A 323 -19.74 53.43 16.66
C VAL A 323 -19.35 54.31 15.48
N SER A 324 -19.74 55.57 15.54
CA SER A 324 -19.29 56.62 14.61
C SER A 324 -18.27 57.50 15.32
N VAL A 325 -17.08 57.63 14.74
CA VAL A 325 -16.00 58.49 15.24
C VAL A 325 -15.93 59.73 14.35
N ASN A 326 -16.25 60.90 14.91
CA ASN A 326 -16.25 62.17 14.21
C ASN A 326 -15.11 63.05 14.73
N ASP A 327 -14.22 63.50 13.84
CA ASP A 327 -13.10 64.37 14.20
C ASP A 327 -13.45 65.86 14.25
N MET A 328 -14.71 66.20 13.97
CA MET A 328 -15.23 67.57 13.89
C MET A 328 -14.53 68.46 12.86
N LYS A 329 -13.67 67.90 12.00
CA LYS A 329 -12.91 68.59 10.93
C LYS A 329 -13.30 68.12 9.54
N GLY A 330 -14.06 67.04 9.43
CA GLY A 330 -14.65 66.58 8.16
C GLY A 330 -14.64 65.06 8.01
N PHE A 331 -13.92 64.33 8.86
CA PHE A 331 -13.92 62.87 8.85
C PHE A 331 -14.95 62.31 9.83
N VAL A 332 -15.84 61.48 9.29
CA VAL A 332 -16.74 60.62 10.06
C VAL A 332 -16.41 59.19 9.67
N ILE A 333 -15.94 58.40 10.63
CA ILE A 333 -15.50 57.01 10.40
C ILE A 333 -16.35 56.06 11.22
N ASN A 334 -17.03 55.14 10.54
CA ASN A 334 -17.95 54.19 11.13
C ASN A 334 -17.26 52.84 11.37
N ARG A 335 -17.54 52.24 12.53
CA ARG A 335 -17.24 50.84 12.85
C ARG A 335 -18.51 50.13 13.23
N ALA A 336 -18.70 48.92 12.72
CA ALA A 336 -19.83 48.08 13.04
C ALA A 336 -19.38 46.65 13.31
N ALA A 337 -20.11 45.95 14.14
CA ALA A 337 -19.91 44.53 14.40
C ALA A 337 -21.22 43.87 14.82
N ARG A 338 -21.19 42.54 14.82
CA ARG A 338 -22.34 41.72 15.17
C ARG A 338 -22.04 40.90 16.42
N VAL A 339 -22.94 40.97 17.39
CA VAL A 339 -22.80 40.27 18.68
C VAL A 339 -23.82 39.14 18.75
N LYS A 340 -23.36 37.94 19.07
CA LYS A 340 -24.18 36.74 19.29
C LYS A 340 -24.76 36.77 20.70
N VAL A 341 -26.05 37.09 20.83
CA VAL A 341 -26.77 37.03 22.11
C VAL A 341 -27.29 35.62 22.35
N ILE A 342 -26.83 34.97 23.41
CA ILE A 342 -27.13 33.57 23.75
C ILE A 342 -28.36 33.51 24.64
N ASN A 343 -29.27 32.57 24.35
CA ASN A 343 -30.43 32.28 25.21
C ASN A 343 -29.96 31.68 26.54
N LYS A 344 -30.21 32.38 27.66
CA LYS A 344 -29.75 31.97 29.00
C LYS A 344 -30.36 30.65 29.48
N ASN A 345 -31.49 30.24 28.90
CA ASN A 345 -32.21 29.02 29.29
C ASN A 345 -31.84 27.80 28.41
N ALA A 346 -30.94 27.96 27.43
CA ALA A 346 -30.51 26.86 26.57
C ALA A 346 -29.43 26.00 27.26
N VAL A 347 -29.67 24.69 27.38
CA VAL A 347 -28.68 23.74 27.91
C VAL A 347 -27.59 23.50 26.87
N GLN A 348 -26.36 23.92 27.16
CA GLN A 348 -25.20 23.58 26.34
C GLN A 348 -24.52 22.31 26.86
N PHE A 349 -24.25 21.36 25.97
CA PHE A 349 -23.51 20.14 26.31
C PHE A 349 -22.39 19.87 25.29
N LYS A 350 -21.39 19.07 25.69
CA LYS A 350 -20.34 18.55 24.82
C LYS A 350 -20.39 17.04 24.78
N ILE A 351 -20.06 16.46 23.63
CA ILE A 351 -19.76 15.04 23.53
C ILE A 351 -18.34 14.84 24.06
N VAL A 352 -18.21 14.16 25.20
CA VAL A 352 -16.92 14.01 25.91
C VAL A 352 -16.27 12.66 25.64
N SER A 353 -17.03 11.68 25.15
CA SER A 353 -16.50 10.38 24.74
C SER A 353 -17.28 9.81 23.56
N TYR A 354 -16.56 9.18 22.64
CA TYR A 354 -17.08 8.55 21.43
C TYR A 354 -16.05 7.51 20.95
N PRO A 355 -16.43 6.56 20.08
CA PRO A 355 -15.60 5.40 19.77
C PRO A 355 -14.48 5.71 18.76
N GLU A 356 -13.76 6.80 18.97
CA GLU A 356 -12.56 7.13 18.21
C GLU A 356 -11.55 5.98 18.40
N SER A 357 -11.17 5.30 17.31
CA SER A 357 -10.24 4.15 17.27
C SER A 357 -10.71 2.80 17.85
N LEU A 358 -12.01 2.54 17.94
CA LEU A 358 -12.51 1.21 18.30
C LEU A 358 -12.64 0.30 17.07
N LEU A 359 -11.86 -0.78 17.10
CA LEU A 359 -11.86 -1.82 16.09
C LEU A 359 -13.00 -2.79 16.36
N ALA A 360 -13.92 -2.88 15.40
CA ALA A 360 -14.97 -3.89 15.41
C ALA A 360 -14.42 -5.17 14.75
N GLN A 361 -14.49 -6.30 15.43
CA GLN A 361 -14.12 -7.58 14.84
C GLN A 361 -15.13 -7.97 13.76
N LEU A 362 -14.64 -8.54 12.65
CA LEU A 362 -15.50 -9.05 11.59
C LEU A 362 -16.51 -10.04 12.18
N ASN A 363 -17.78 -9.88 11.85
CA ASN A 363 -18.90 -10.69 12.31
C ASN A 363 -19.11 -10.74 13.84
N GLN A 364 -18.48 -9.82 14.60
CA GLN A 364 -18.74 -9.67 16.03
C GLN A 364 -19.43 -8.32 16.30
N GLN A 365 -20.38 -8.31 17.23
CA GLN A 365 -21.02 -7.09 17.67
C GLN A 365 -20.08 -6.30 18.60
N PHE A 366 -19.69 -5.11 18.15
CA PHE A 366 -19.08 -4.08 18.98
C PHE A 366 -20.18 -3.19 19.58
N SER A 367 -19.96 -2.70 20.81
CA SER A 367 -20.86 -1.79 21.52
C SER A 367 -20.06 -0.66 22.22
N TYR A 368 -20.51 0.58 22.14
CA TYR A 368 -19.91 1.73 22.84
C TYR A 368 -20.94 2.75 23.30
N GLN A 369 -20.77 3.24 24.53
CA GLN A 369 -21.67 4.19 25.15
C GLN A 369 -21.14 5.62 25.01
N ILE A 370 -21.86 6.48 24.28
CA ILE A 370 -21.50 7.91 24.16
C ILE A 370 -21.68 8.60 25.51
N SER A 371 -20.69 9.40 25.92
CA SER A 371 -20.75 10.22 27.14
C SER A 371 -20.89 11.70 26.80
N LEU A 372 -21.66 12.43 27.61
CA LEU A 372 -21.95 13.86 27.46
C LEU A 372 -21.51 14.62 28.71
N SER A 373 -21.17 15.90 28.56
CA SER A 373 -20.62 16.72 29.65
C SER A 373 -21.61 17.04 30.78
N VAL A 374 -22.92 16.92 30.52
CA VAL A 374 -23.99 17.17 31.49
C VAL A 374 -25.13 16.16 31.33
N PRO A 375 -25.78 15.72 32.41
CA PRO A 375 -26.93 14.81 32.34
C PRO A 375 -28.22 15.55 31.91
N ALA A 376 -28.88 15.06 30.86
CA ALA A 376 -30.18 15.55 30.38
C ALA A 376 -30.89 14.49 29.51
N SER A 377 -32.04 14.83 28.92
CA SER A 377 -32.79 13.96 28.00
C SER A 377 -32.34 14.19 26.55
N TYR A 378 -31.60 13.24 25.99
CA TYR A 378 -31.00 13.37 24.67
C TYR A 378 -31.63 12.42 23.64
N LYS A 379 -31.71 12.89 22.40
CA LYS A 379 -32.04 12.11 21.21
C LYS A 379 -30.75 11.86 20.41
N TYR A 380 -30.50 10.61 20.08
CA TYR A 380 -29.35 10.20 19.26
C TYR A 380 -29.82 9.80 17.87
N GLU A 381 -29.22 10.39 16.83
CA GLU A 381 -29.60 10.19 15.44
C GLU A 381 -28.38 9.85 14.59
N LYS A 382 -28.48 8.77 13.81
CA LYS A 382 -27.48 8.40 12.81
C LYS A 382 -27.67 9.28 11.57
N LEU A 383 -26.74 10.20 11.32
CA LEU A 383 -26.78 11.06 10.14
C LEU A 383 -26.10 10.40 8.93
N ASP A 384 -25.00 9.71 9.16
CA ASP A 384 -24.23 9.01 8.13
C ASP A 384 -23.48 7.85 8.78
N ALA A 385 -23.84 6.60 8.44
CA ALA A 385 -23.09 5.42 8.85
C ALA A 385 -23.59 4.18 8.09
N PRO A 386 -22.85 3.05 8.15
CA PRO A 386 -23.28 1.79 7.56
C PRO A 386 -24.69 1.41 8.01
N SER A 387 -25.43 0.72 7.13
CA SER A 387 -26.77 0.21 7.42
C SER A 387 -26.79 -0.70 8.65
N THR A 388 -25.72 -1.47 8.88
CA THR A 388 -25.54 -2.40 10.00
C THR A 388 -25.13 -1.74 11.32
N LEU A 389 -24.88 -0.43 11.34
CA LEU A 389 -24.64 0.34 12.57
C LEU A 389 -25.96 0.89 13.12
N SER A 390 -26.19 0.71 14.42
CA SER A 390 -27.33 1.27 15.14
C SER A 390 -26.89 2.13 16.33
N VAL A 391 -27.74 3.08 16.73
CA VAL A 391 -27.58 3.88 17.94
C VAL A 391 -28.90 3.83 18.73
N SER A 392 -28.83 3.50 20.01
CA SER A 392 -30.01 3.39 20.87
C SER A 392 -30.49 4.76 21.35
N ALA A 393 -31.71 4.82 21.89
CA ALA A 393 -32.25 6.02 22.56
C ALA A 393 -31.40 6.46 23.78
N ALA A 394 -30.61 5.55 24.34
CA ALA A 394 -29.70 5.84 25.44
C ALA A 394 -28.27 6.21 24.98
N GLY A 395 -28.01 6.29 23.66
CA GLY A 395 -26.68 6.62 23.13
C GLY A 395 -25.71 5.45 23.05
N LEU A 396 -26.20 4.21 23.12
CA LEU A 396 -25.40 3.00 22.87
C LEU A 396 -25.26 2.80 21.36
N VAL A 397 -24.04 2.92 20.85
CA VAL A 397 -23.68 2.59 19.47
C VAL A 397 -23.38 1.10 19.38
N THR A 398 -24.02 0.39 18.46
CA THR A 398 -23.70 -1.02 18.17
C THR A 398 -23.43 -1.24 16.68
N PHE A 399 -22.47 -2.09 16.36
CA PHE A 399 -22.06 -2.35 14.98
C PHE A 399 -21.49 -3.76 14.82
N THR A 400 -21.90 -4.45 13.76
CA THR A 400 -21.34 -5.75 13.35
C THR A 400 -20.83 -5.63 11.91
N PRO A 401 -19.52 -5.47 11.68
CA PRO A 401 -18.97 -5.36 10.34
C PRO A 401 -18.96 -6.72 9.64
N GLN A 402 -19.44 -6.77 8.40
CA GLN A 402 -19.41 -7.98 7.57
C GLN A 402 -18.28 -7.99 6.53
N ALA A 403 -17.58 -6.85 6.36
CA ALA A 403 -16.45 -6.72 5.46
C ALA A 403 -15.28 -5.96 6.15
N TYR A 404 -14.07 -6.17 5.67
CA TYR A 404 -12.90 -5.40 6.08
C TYR A 404 -12.99 -3.97 5.55
N GLY A 405 -12.49 -2.99 6.31
CA GLY A 405 -12.40 -1.62 5.84
C GLY A 405 -12.66 -0.57 6.93
N GLU A 406 -12.61 0.68 6.51
CA GLU A 406 -12.95 1.84 7.33
C GLU A 406 -14.41 2.26 7.09
N TYR A 407 -15.11 2.54 8.18
CA TYR A 407 -16.51 2.92 8.18
C TYR A 407 -16.65 4.30 8.83
N ASN A 408 -16.97 5.29 8.01
CA ASN A 408 -17.23 6.66 8.48
C ASN A 408 -18.59 6.72 9.18
N VAL A 409 -18.63 7.36 10.34
CA VAL A 409 -19.83 7.49 11.17
C VAL A 409 -20.01 8.92 11.63
N VAL A 410 -21.23 9.44 11.52
CA VAL A 410 -21.67 10.74 12.03
C VAL A 410 -22.93 10.53 12.85
N ILE A 411 -22.85 10.88 14.14
CA ILE A 411 -23.97 10.85 15.08
C ILE A 411 -24.31 12.27 15.49
N LYS A 412 -25.59 12.62 15.40
CA LYS A 412 -26.17 13.83 15.98
C LYS A 412 -26.76 13.48 17.34
N VAL A 413 -26.42 14.26 18.35
CA VAL A 413 -27.01 14.21 19.67
C VAL A 413 -27.79 15.51 19.85
N SER A 414 -29.07 15.45 20.17
CA SER A 414 -29.92 16.64 20.39
C SER A 414 -30.51 16.60 21.80
N GLU A 415 -30.51 17.70 22.52
CA GLU A 415 -31.21 17.84 23.81
C GLU A 415 -32.68 18.19 23.54
N SER A 416 -33.59 17.48 24.20
CA SER A 416 -35.01 17.43 23.80
C SER A 416 -35.80 18.69 24.16
N ALA A 417 -35.34 19.50 25.13
CA ALA A 417 -36.04 20.69 25.59
C ALA A 417 -35.58 21.98 24.90
N SER A 418 -34.29 22.10 24.60
CA SER A 418 -33.65 23.29 24.04
C SER A 418 -33.45 23.22 22.53
N GLY A 419 -33.47 22.02 21.94
CA GLY A 419 -33.14 21.82 20.53
C GLY A 419 -31.63 21.93 20.23
N TYR A 420 -30.80 22.19 21.24
CA TYR A 420 -29.35 22.22 21.09
C TYR A 420 -28.84 20.85 20.66
N PHE A 421 -27.98 20.80 19.64
CA PHE A 421 -27.40 19.55 19.17
C PHE A 421 -25.89 19.66 18.95
N GLN A 422 -25.24 18.52 19.07
CA GLN A 422 -23.83 18.31 18.74
C GLN A 422 -23.73 17.19 17.72
N THR A 423 -22.83 17.33 16.76
CA THR A 423 -22.48 16.26 15.82
C THR A 423 -21.11 15.72 16.17
N GLN A 424 -20.99 14.41 16.33
CA GLN A 424 -19.71 13.72 16.46
C GLN A 424 -19.45 12.87 15.25
N LYS A 425 -18.28 13.08 14.63
CA LYS A 425 -17.74 12.24 13.57
C LYS A 425 -16.68 11.31 14.14
N PHE A 426 -16.65 10.06 13.69
CA PHE A 426 -15.58 9.11 13.97
C PHE A 426 -15.51 8.03 12.88
N THR A 427 -14.39 7.31 12.84
CA THR A 427 -14.17 6.19 11.90
C THR A 427 -14.01 4.90 12.70
N LEU A 428 -14.77 3.86 12.32
CA LEU A 428 -14.61 2.51 12.84
C LEU A 428 -13.82 1.68 11.83
N THR A 429 -12.80 0.95 12.28
CA THR A 429 -12.01 0.06 11.41
C THR A 429 -12.37 -1.39 11.71
N ALA A 430 -12.76 -2.16 10.70
CA ALA A 430 -12.88 -3.61 10.83
C ALA A 430 -11.59 -4.30 10.38
N ALA A 431 -10.89 -4.95 11.31
CA ALA A 431 -9.67 -5.72 11.07
C ALA A 431 -9.62 -6.96 11.97
N VAL A 432 -8.81 -7.95 11.57
CA VAL A 432 -8.49 -9.12 12.41
C VAL A 432 -7.63 -8.65 13.59
N SER A 433 -7.84 -9.22 14.78
CA SER A 433 -6.92 -9.06 15.92
C SER A 433 -6.14 -10.35 16.14
N ILE A 434 -4.87 -10.24 16.49
CA ILE A 434 -4.08 -11.34 17.05
C ILE A 434 -4.51 -11.52 18.51
N PRO A 435 -5.21 -12.62 18.86
CA PRO A 435 -5.68 -12.86 20.22
C PRO A 435 -4.51 -13.17 21.16
N GLU A 436 -4.79 -13.16 22.47
CA GLU A 436 -3.89 -13.76 23.45
C GLU A 436 -3.64 -15.23 23.15
N LEU A 437 -2.48 -15.74 23.56
CA LEU A 437 -2.12 -17.13 23.31
C LEU A 437 -2.96 -18.13 24.12
N SER A 438 -3.68 -17.71 25.16
CA SER A 438 -4.57 -18.56 25.96
C SER A 438 -3.98 -19.93 26.36
N GLY A 439 -2.68 -19.95 26.69
CA GLY A 439 -1.92 -21.17 27.06
C GLY A 439 -1.17 -21.85 25.91
N ALA A 440 -1.37 -21.43 24.66
CA ALA A 440 -0.58 -21.91 23.53
C ALA A 440 0.85 -21.35 23.56
N SER A 441 1.81 -22.10 23.01
CA SER A 441 3.21 -21.65 22.87
C SER A 441 3.39 -20.58 21.79
N TYR A 442 2.50 -20.55 20.78
CA TYR A 442 2.54 -19.58 19.70
C TYR A 442 1.18 -19.47 18.98
N SER A 443 1.06 -18.43 18.14
CA SER A 443 0.02 -18.33 17.10
C SER A 443 0.61 -17.72 15.83
N LYS A 444 0.05 -18.08 14.67
CA LYS A 444 0.38 -17.52 13.36
C LYS A 444 -0.80 -16.70 12.86
N THR A 445 -0.55 -15.47 12.43
CA THR A 445 -1.51 -14.63 11.70
C THR A 445 -0.88 -14.20 10.39
N VAL A 446 -1.66 -14.15 9.31
CA VAL A 446 -1.19 -13.65 8.02
C VAL A 446 -1.90 -12.34 7.71
N LEU A 447 -1.13 -11.31 7.42
CA LEU A 447 -1.58 -10.04 6.87
C LEU A 447 -1.38 -10.09 5.35
N LYS A 448 -2.47 -10.18 4.59
CA LYS A 448 -2.41 -10.32 3.13
C LYS A 448 -2.10 -8.96 2.47
N PRO A 449 -1.44 -8.94 1.29
CA PRO A 449 -1.18 -7.71 0.57
C PRO A 449 -2.44 -6.93 0.18
N GLY A 450 -2.32 -5.60 0.10
CA GLY A 450 -3.44 -4.69 -0.16
C GLY A 450 -4.23 -4.35 1.10
N SER A 451 -5.55 -4.57 1.08
CA SER A 451 -6.44 -4.26 2.21
C SER A 451 -6.33 -5.33 3.32
N GLY A 452 -5.38 -5.17 4.24
CA GLY A 452 -5.20 -6.16 5.31
C GLY A 452 -3.94 -6.04 6.16
N LEU A 453 -3.13 -4.99 5.97
CA LEU A 453 -1.84 -4.83 6.66
C LEU A 453 -1.92 -4.18 8.04
N SER A 454 -3.09 -4.23 8.69
CA SER A 454 -3.28 -3.64 10.02
C SER A 454 -4.02 -4.60 10.95
N THR A 455 -3.55 -4.72 12.19
CA THR A 455 -4.11 -5.64 13.20
C THR A 455 -3.96 -5.08 14.62
N ILE A 456 -4.77 -5.56 15.57
CA ILE A 456 -4.50 -5.36 17.00
C ILE A 456 -3.85 -6.62 17.55
N VAL A 457 -2.77 -6.47 18.31
CA VAL A 457 -2.28 -7.54 19.19
C VAL A 457 -2.83 -7.31 20.58
N LYS A 458 -3.71 -8.21 21.02
CA LYS A 458 -4.41 -8.09 22.32
C LYS A 458 -3.49 -8.51 23.46
N ASN A 459 -3.33 -7.64 24.46
CA ASN A 459 -2.62 -7.90 25.70
C ASN A 459 -1.27 -8.62 25.49
N LEU A 460 -0.40 -8.06 24.64
CA LEU A 460 0.92 -8.62 24.37
C LEU A 460 1.78 -8.50 25.63
N LYS A 461 2.11 -9.63 26.25
CA LYS A 461 2.83 -9.67 27.54
C LYS A 461 4.32 -9.42 27.32
N THR A 462 5.03 -8.97 28.35
CA THR A 462 6.50 -8.79 28.31
C THR A 462 7.27 -10.12 28.23
N THR A 463 6.60 -11.23 28.53
CA THR A 463 7.09 -12.61 28.35
C THR A 463 6.84 -13.15 26.94
N GLU A 464 6.18 -12.38 26.09
CA GLU A 464 5.85 -12.74 24.71
C GLU A 464 6.56 -11.78 23.75
N HIS A 465 6.78 -12.22 22.52
CA HIS A 465 7.20 -11.35 21.42
C HIS A 465 6.47 -11.70 20.14
N LEU A 466 6.50 -10.76 19.20
CA LEU A 466 6.11 -10.98 17.83
C LEU A 466 7.35 -11.20 16.96
N VAL A 467 7.22 -12.03 15.94
CA VAL A 467 8.13 -12.05 14.79
C VAL A 467 7.31 -11.69 13.57
N ALA A 468 7.57 -10.51 13.02
CA ALA A 468 6.93 -10.04 11.80
C ALA A 468 7.84 -10.38 10.61
N ILE A 469 7.42 -11.34 9.80
CA ILE A 469 8.12 -11.80 8.59
C ILE A 469 7.39 -11.21 7.39
N GLY A 470 7.86 -10.06 6.91
CA GLY A 470 7.31 -9.45 5.70
C GLY A 470 7.86 -10.14 4.45
N TYR A 471 6.99 -10.30 3.45
CA TYR A 471 7.32 -10.89 2.17
C TYR A 471 6.72 -10.05 1.04
N ASN A 472 7.26 -10.15 -0.17
CA ASN A 472 6.76 -9.42 -1.32
C ASN A 472 6.25 -10.38 -2.41
N LYS A 473 4.99 -10.31 -2.79
CA LYS A 473 4.42 -11.11 -3.90
C LYS A 473 4.48 -10.39 -5.25
N SER A 474 4.82 -9.11 -5.25
CA SER A 474 4.91 -8.32 -6.47
C SER A 474 6.25 -8.55 -7.17
N PRO A 475 6.28 -8.59 -8.52
CA PRO A 475 7.53 -8.57 -9.26
C PRO A 475 8.32 -7.27 -9.05
N SER A 476 7.71 -6.18 -8.57
CA SER A 476 8.41 -4.94 -8.26
C SER A 476 9.08 -4.99 -6.89
N TYR A 477 10.25 -4.36 -6.75
CA TYR A 477 10.86 -4.20 -5.44
C TYR A 477 9.99 -3.34 -4.53
N SER A 478 9.74 -3.80 -3.30
CA SER A 478 8.97 -3.05 -2.31
C SER A 478 9.55 -3.23 -0.92
N SER A 479 9.45 -2.20 -0.09
CA SER A 479 9.78 -2.27 1.34
C SER A 479 8.51 -2.14 2.15
N PHE A 480 8.56 -2.58 3.40
CA PHE A 480 7.48 -2.40 4.35
C PHE A 480 7.94 -1.59 5.55
N ASP A 481 7.04 -0.76 6.06
CA ASP A 481 7.23 -0.04 7.31
C ASP A 481 6.26 -0.64 8.35
N ILE A 482 6.76 -0.90 9.55
CA ILE A 482 5.93 -1.26 10.70
C ILE A 482 5.80 -0.02 11.57
N SER A 483 4.57 0.33 11.96
CA SER A 483 4.29 1.24 13.05
C SER A 483 3.42 0.54 14.07
N ALA A 484 3.84 0.59 15.34
CA ALA A 484 3.12 -0.05 16.43
C ALA A 484 2.99 0.90 17.62
N TYR A 485 1.77 1.10 18.10
CA TYR A 485 1.49 2.02 19.21
C TYR A 485 0.56 1.38 20.26
N ASN A 486 0.74 1.80 21.51
CA ASN A 486 -0.05 1.32 22.64
C ASN A 486 -1.45 1.97 22.61
N LEU A 487 -2.50 1.16 22.62
CA LEU A 487 -3.90 1.64 22.59
C LEU A 487 -4.40 2.16 23.95
N SER A 488 -3.73 1.82 25.04
CA SER A 488 -4.04 2.29 26.40
C SER A 488 -3.35 3.60 26.79
N ALA A 489 -2.49 4.15 25.92
CA ALA A 489 -1.81 5.41 26.16
C ALA A 489 -2.71 6.63 25.86
N SER A 490 -2.59 7.70 26.67
CA SER A 490 -3.33 8.96 26.52
C SER A 490 -3.23 9.56 25.10
N PRO A 491 -4.23 10.37 24.64
CA PRO A 491 -4.30 10.92 23.28
C PRO A 491 -3.04 11.65 22.80
N VAL A 492 -2.28 12.24 23.73
CA VAL A 492 -1.04 13.00 23.47
C VAL A 492 0.13 12.11 23.05
N LEU A 493 0.07 10.79 23.31
CA LEU A 493 1.13 9.81 23.03
C LEU A 493 0.80 8.86 21.87
N LYS A 494 -0.31 9.08 21.15
CA LYS A 494 -0.74 8.25 20.01
C LYS A 494 0.18 8.35 18.78
N SER A 495 1.09 9.32 18.77
CA SER A 495 2.21 9.38 17.85
C SER A 495 3.49 9.10 18.64
N PRO A 496 4.26 8.04 18.33
CA PRO A 496 5.60 7.92 18.86
C PRO A 496 6.36 9.23 18.57
N PRO A 497 7.19 9.73 19.50
CA PRO A 497 8.26 10.63 19.11
C PRO A 497 8.98 9.96 17.94
N ALA A 498 9.29 10.71 16.89
CA ALA A 498 9.98 10.21 15.71
C ALA A 498 11.41 9.75 16.05
N ALA A 499 11.54 8.67 16.81
CA ALA A 499 12.77 7.91 16.96
C ALA A 499 12.86 7.02 15.73
N PHE A 500 13.29 7.63 14.63
CA PHE A 500 13.67 6.88 13.44
C PHE A 500 14.82 5.94 13.84
N SER A 501 14.51 4.65 14.02
CA SER A 501 15.53 3.62 13.82
C SER A 501 15.75 3.50 12.31
N ASN A 502 16.38 4.52 11.74
CA ASN A 502 16.87 4.43 10.38
C ASN A 502 17.90 3.31 10.38
N LEU A 503 17.56 2.17 9.78
CA LEU A 503 18.52 1.49 8.93
C LEU A 503 18.75 2.45 7.75
N SER A 504 19.54 3.50 8.00
CA SER A 504 20.15 4.27 6.94
C SER A 504 20.89 3.27 6.09
N ALA A 505 20.56 3.19 4.80
CA ALA A 505 21.44 2.54 3.85
C ALA A 505 22.84 3.16 4.05
N PRO A 506 23.87 2.38 4.44
CA PRO A 506 25.23 2.82 4.23
C PRO A 506 25.43 2.74 2.72
N GLY A 507 25.25 3.86 2.03
CA GLY A 507 25.41 3.99 0.59
C GLY A 507 24.37 3.21 -0.23
N ALA A 508 23.40 3.93 -0.78
CA ALA A 508 23.06 3.64 -2.17
C ALA A 508 24.37 3.87 -2.96
N GLU A 509 25.03 2.78 -3.33
CA GLU A 509 26.40 2.71 -3.87
C GLU A 509 27.52 3.13 -2.90
N ARG A 510 28.20 2.15 -2.27
CA ARG A 510 29.69 1.99 -2.23
C ARG A 510 30.30 1.22 -1.06
N ASP A 511 29.57 0.79 -0.02
CA ASP A 511 30.16 0.00 1.09
C ASP A 511 29.37 -1.25 1.49
N ARG A 512 28.54 -1.80 0.59
CA ARG A 512 28.25 -3.23 0.70
C ARG A 512 29.56 -3.92 0.35
N ALA A 513 30.03 -4.83 1.18
CA ALA A 513 30.52 -6.05 0.59
C ALA A 513 29.23 -6.69 0.02
N PRO A 514 28.94 -6.60 -1.29
CA PRO A 514 28.25 -7.73 -1.90
C PRO A 514 29.03 -8.98 -1.48
N GLU A 515 28.45 -10.16 -1.60
CA GLU A 515 29.33 -11.31 -1.81
C GLU A 515 30.28 -10.84 -2.93
N THR A 516 31.56 -10.53 -2.61
CA THR A 516 32.54 -10.15 -3.61
C THR A 516 32.83 -11.47 -4.27
N LEU A 517 31.87 -11.90 -5.09
CA LEU A 517 31.95 -13.04 -5.94
C LEU A 517 33.25 -12.81 -6.67
N SER A 518 34.22 -13.69 -6.45
CA SER A 518 35.44 -13.64 -7.22
C SER A 518 35.07 -13.57 -8.71
N ALA A 519 35.91 -12.99 -9.55
CA ALA A 519 35.66 -12.98 -10.99
C ALA A 519 35.32 -14.38 -11.51
N GLU A 520 35.93 -15.42 -10.92
CA GLU A 520 35.65 -16.83 -11.14
C GLU A 520 34.22 -17.23 -10.76
N THR A 521 33.75 -16.88 -9.55
CA THR A 521 32.39 -17.18 -9.11
C THR A 521 31.38 -16.44 -10.01
N SER A 522 31.60 -15.16 -10.29
CA SER A 522 30.72 -14.40 -11.19
C SER A 522 30.63 -14.99 -12.60
N ALA A 523 31.72 -15.57 -13.09
CA ALA A 523 31.77 -16.20 -14.40
C ALA A 523 31.16 -17.60 -14.41
N SER A 524 31.28 -18.40 -13.34
CA SER A 524 30.59 -19.68 -13.22
C SER A 524 29.06 -19.50 -13.20
N LEU A 525 28.57 -18.48 -12.49
CA LEU A 525 27.14 -18.17 -12.40
C LEU A 525 26.56 -17.72 -13.75
N LYS A 526 27.33 -16.97 -14.55
CA LYS A 526 26.94 -16.65 -15.93
C LYS A 526 26.85 -17.90 -16.81
N MET A 527 27.75 -18.85 -16.59
CA MET A 527 27.77 -20.10 -17.33
C MET A 527 26.54 -20.97 -17.02
N ASP A 528 26.16 -21.09 -15.75
CA ASP A 528 24.95 -21.83 -15.34
C ASP A 528 23.70 -21.25 -16.01
N PHE A 529 23.54 -19.92 -15.98
CA PHE A 529 22.46 -19.23 -16.68
C PHE A 529 22.43 -19.58 -18.18
N ALA A 530 23.59 -19.52 -18.82
CA ALA A 530 23.76 -19.82 -20.24
C ALA A 530 23.38 -21.26 -20.61
N ARG A 531 23.71 -22.23 -19.74
CA ARG A 531 23.35 -23.65 -19.94
C ARG A 531 21.85 -23.88 -19.83
N ARG A 532 21.20 -23.27 -18.83
CA ARG A 532 19.74 -23.34 -18.68
C ARG A 532 19.02 -22.72 -19.89
N GLU A 533 19.56 -21.62 -20.44
CA GLU A 533 19.02 -21.06 -21.69
C GLU A 533 19.24 -21.99 -22.90
N ASN A 534 20.40 -22.64 -22.98
CA ASN A 534 20.71 -23.60 -24.04
C ASN A 534 19.83 -24.85 -24.02
N GLU A 535 19.42 -25.33 -22.85
CA GLU A 535 18.50 -26.47 -22.70
C GLU A 535 17.22 -26.29 -23.53
N ARG A 536 16.69 -25.07 -23.56
CA ARG A 536 15.49 -24.72 -24.34
C ARG A 536 15.77 -24.72 -25.84
N LEU A 537 16.91 -24.14 -26.25
CA LEU A 537 17.29 -24.11 -27.65
C LEU A 537 17.55 -25.52 -28.20
N ALA A 538 18.22 -26.35 -27.41
CA ALA A 538 18.52 -27.73 -27.77
C ALA A 538 17.25 -28.59 -27.85
N ALA A 539 16.31 -28.44 -26.91
CA ALA A 539 15.04 -29.15 -26.95
C ALA A 539 14.23 -28.84 -28.23
N ARG A 540 14.16 -27.55 -28.61
CA ARG A 540 13.54 -27.14 -29.88
C ARG A 540 14.21 -27.78 -31.08
N LEU A 541 15.53 -27.66 -31.20
CA LEU A 541 16.25 -28.20 -32.34
C LEU A 541 16.09 -29.73 -32.45
N LYS A 542 16.12 -30.44 -31.31
CA LYS A 542 15.91 -31.88 -31.26
C LYS A 542 14.52 -32.29 -31.76
N SER A 543 13.47 -31.58 -31.34
CA SER A 543 12.10 -31.86 -31.79
C SER A 543 11.96 -31.73 -33.32
N VAL A 544 12.61 -30.73 -33.92
CA VAL A 544 12.61 -30.50 -35.37
C VAL A 544 13.44 -31.57 -36.09
N SER A 545 14.61 -31.93 -35.57
CA SER A 545 15.46 -32.96 -36.18
C SER A 545 14.82 -34.34 -36.13
N ASP A 546 14.17 -34.69 -35.02
CA ASP A 546 13.53 -36.01 -34.85
C ASP A 546 12.28 -36.14 -35.74
N ALA A 547 11.51 -35.06 -35.93
CA ALA A 547 10.41 -35.02 -36.89
C ALA A 547 10.90 -35.21 -38.35
N GLY A 548 12.09 -34.68 -38.69
CA GLY A 548 12.72 -34.88 -39.99
C GLY A 548 13.37 -36.26 -40.16
N ALA A 549 13.95 -36.82 -39.10
CA ALA A 549 14.65 -38.11 -39.11
C ALA A 549 13.69 -39.32 -39.09
N ALA A 550 12.45 -39.17 -38.62
CA ALA A 550 11.42 -40.20 -38.74
C ALA A 550 11.15 -40.63 -40.20
N ALA A 551 11.55 -39.83 -41.19
CA ALA A 551 11.48 -40.14 -42.62
C ALA A 551 12.66 -40.96 -43.16
N ALA A 552 13.73 -41.20 -42.39
CA ALA A 552 14.90 -41.95 -42.84
C ALA A 552 15.62 -42.65 -41.68
N ARG A 553 15.33 -43.94 -41.43
CA ARG A 553 16.16 -44.79 -40.56
C ARG A 553 16.71 -45.99 -41.32
N ALA A 554 18.02 -45.99 -41.55
CA ALA A 554 18.80 -47.17 -41.90
C ALA A 554 19.31 -47.88 -40.62
N PRO A 555 19.60 -49.20 -40.66
CA PRO A 555 20.05 -49.95 -39.48
C PRO A 555 21.47 -49.55 -39.07
N GLY A 556 21.67 -49.30 -37.77
CA GLY A 556 22.96 -48.90 -37.20
C GLY A 556 24.03 -49.99 -37.30
N ALA A 557 25.25 -49.58 -37.63
CA ALA A 557 26.43 -50.44 -37.68
C ALA A 557 26.79 -51.00 -36.29
N SER A 558 27.29 -52.24 -36.25
CA SER A 558 27.75 -52.89 -35.02
C SER A 558 28.93 -52.15 -34.40
N VAL A 559 28.71 -51.52 -33.25
CA VAL A 559 29.77 -50.85 -32.47
C VAL A 559 30.58 -51.90 -31.71
N LYS A 560 31.92 -51.81 -31.78
CA LYS A 560 32.85 -52.63 -30.99
C LYS A 560 32.57 -52.43 -29.50
N ALA A 561 32.47 -53.52 -28.73
CA ALA A 561 32.30 -53.44 -27.27
C ALA A 561 33.50 -52.72 -26.63
N ALA A 562 33.22 -51.70 -25.79
CA ALA A 562 34.25 -50.93 -25.09
C ALA A 562 34.96 -51.79 -24.02
N ALA A 563 36.25 -51.58 -23.83
CA ALA A 563 37.08 -52.25 -22.82
C ALA A 563 37.80 -51.24 -21.91
N VAL A 564 37.96 -51.60 -20.63
CA VAL A 564 38.77 -50.79 -19.69
C VAL A 564 40.17 -50.62 -20.27
N GLY A 565 40.66 -49.38 -20.28
CA GLY A 565 41.92 -48.97 -20.89
C GLY A 565 41.78 -48.37 -22.30
N ASP A 566 40.64 -48.52 -22.96
CA ASP A 566 40.39 -47.87 -24.26
C ASP A 566 40.51 -46.34 -24.14
N LEU A 567 41.13 -45.72 -25.15
CA LEU A 567 41.19 -44.27 -25.28
C LEU A 567 40.04 -43.78 -26.17
N LYS A 568 39.43 -42.67 -25.76
CA LYS A 568 38.38 -41.99 -26.52
C LYS A 568 38.56 -40.49 -26.40
N ASP A 569 38.36 -39.80 -27.53
CA ASP A 569 38.39 -38.35 -27.55
C ASP A 569 37.01 -37.77 -27.28
N PHE A 570 36.98 -36.68 -26.53
CA PHE A 570 35.79 -35.90 -26.21
C PHE A 570 36.05 -34.41 -26.43
N TYR A 571 35.04 -33.67 -26.86
CA TYR A 571 35.05 -32.21 -26.80
C TYR A 571 34.60 -31.76 -25.41
N SER A 572 35.41 -30.93 -24.75
CA SER A 572 35.08 -30.29 -23.47
C SER A 572 35.39 -28.81 -23.56
N LEU A 573 34.51 -27.96 -23.02
CA LEU A 573 34.84 -26.56 -22.82
C LEU A 573 36.01 -26.43 -21.85
N ASN A 574 36.91 -25.48 -22.11
CA ASN A 574 38.08 -25.15 -21.28
C ASN A 574 38.01 -23.72 -20.72
N SER A 575 36.95 -22.98 -21.03
CA SER A 575 36.72 -21.60 -20.62
C SER A 575 35.27 -21.40 -20.17
N LEU A 576 35.00 -20.25 -19.55
CA LEU A 576 33.66 -19.83 -19.10
C LEU A 576 32.88 -19.07 -20.20
N ALA A 577 33.39 -19.03 -21.43
CA ALA A 577 32.76 -18.28 -22.52
C ALA A 577 31.50 -19.00 -23.03
N TRP A 578 30.39 -18.27 -23.06
CA TRP A 578 29.14 -18.74 -23.67
C TRP A 578 28.39 -17.56 -24.32
N PRO A 579 27.97 -17.65 -25.59
CA PRO A 579 28.25 -18.70 -26.57
C PRO A 579 29.75 -18.97 -26.81
N PRO A 580 30.17 -20.24 -26.93
CA PRO A 580 31.58 -20.59 -27.11
C PRO A 580 32.06 -20.35 -28.54
N ARG A 581 33.36 -20.13 -28.69
CA ARG A 581 34.09 -20.15 -29.97
C ARG A 581 34.96 -21.38 -30.05
N GLU A 582 35.52 -21.64 -31.23
CA GLU A 582 36.32 -22.85 -31.46
C GLU A 582 37.48 -23.02 -30.48
N TYR A 583 38.16 -21.94 -30.10
CA TYR A 583 39.29 -21.98 -29.16
C TYR A 583 38.88 -22.20 -27.69
N ASP A 584 37.58 -22.06 -27.35
CA ASP A 584 37.04 -22.35 -26.02
C ASP A 584 36.85 -23.86 -25.79
N TRP A 585 37.06 -24.67 -26.83
CA TRP A 585 36.97 -26.13 -26.79
C TRP A 585 38.34 -26.78 -26.74
N THR A 586 38.42 -27.88 -26.00
CA THR A 586 39.54 -28.80 -26.01
C THR A 586 39.07 -30.17 -26.44
N ARG A 587 39.80 -30.80 -27.36
CA ARG A 587 39.66 -32.22 -27.65
C ARG A 587 40.47 -33.00 -26.61
N VAL A 588 39.78 -33.50 -25.59
CA VAL A 588 40.33 -34.26 -24.48
C VAL A 588 40.43 -35.72 -24.88
N SER A 589 41.63 -36.28 -24.89
CA SER A 589 41.80 -37.73 -24.98
C SER A 589 41.68 -38.34 -23.58
N ALA A 590 40.73 -39.25 -23.39
CA ALA A 590 40.41 -39.80 -22.09
C ALA A 590 40.46 -41.33 -22.09
N LYS A 591 40.98 -41.91 -21.01
CA LYS A 591 41.07 -43.34 -20.79
C LYS A 591 39.83 -43.85 -20.06
N LEU A 592 39.22 -44.93 -20.56
CA LEU A 592 38.15 -45.64 -19.86
C LEU A 592 38.71 -46.36 -18.64
N ARG A 593 38.32 -45.92 -17.44
CA ARG A 593 38.81 -46.46 -16.15
C ARG A 593 37.88 -47.53 -15.57
N ALA A 594 36.57 -47.40 -15.76
CA ALA A 594 35.60 -48.37 -15.25
C ALA A 594 34.33 -48.44 -16.12
N ILE A 595 33.68 -49.62 -16.13
CA ILE A 595 32.44 -49.89 -16.87
C ILE A 595 31.39 -50.45 -15.90
N GLY A 596 30.28 -49.74 -15.77
CA GLY A 596 29.12 -50.11 -14.96
C GLY A 596 27.95 -50.64 -15.77
N ALA A 597 26.85 -50.91 -15.09
CA ALA A 597 25.56 -51.25 -15.71
C ALA A 597 24.96 -50.02 -16.41
N HIS A 598 25.05 -48.84 -15.80
CA HIS A 598 24.45 -47.60 -16.27
C HIS A 598 25.48 -46.51 -16.62
N CYS A 599 26.78 -46.73 -16.39
CA CYS A 599 27.79 -45.71 -16.71
C CYS A 599 29.13 -46.22 -17.25
N TYR A 600 29.85 -45.33 -17.93
CA TYR A 600 31.29 -45.43 -18.19
C TYR A 600 32.03 -44.32 -17.46
N VAL A 601 33.15 -44.65 -16.81
CA VAL A 601 34.00 -43.65 -16.14
C VAL A 601 35.26 -43.41 -16.95
N TYR A 602 35.39 -42.22 -17.53
CA TYR A 602 36.52 -41.77 -18.31
C TYR A 602 37.35 -40.74 -17.55
N GLU A 603 38.66 -40.75 -17.77
CA GLU A 603 39.58 -39.76 -17.22
C GLU A 603 40.50 -39.18 -18.30
N ASP A 604 40.62 -37.86 -18.32
CA ASP A 604 41.59 -37.10 -19.09
C ASP A 604 43.04 -37.50 -18.80
N VAL A 605 43.74 -38.00 -19.84
CA VAL A 605 45.14 -38.46 -19.74
C VAL A 605 46.16 -37.32 -19.67
N SER A 606 45.70 -36.07 -19.84
CA SER A 606 46.54 -34.86 -19.89
C SER A 606 46.42 -33.97 -18.65
N THR A 607 45.82 -34.48 -17.56
CA THR A 607 45.60 -33.75 -16.30
C THR A 607 46.93 -33.23 -15.70
N PRO A 608 47.16 -31.90 -15.64
CA PRO A 608 48.42 -31.32 -15.15
C PRO A 608 48.37 -30.99 -13.65
N TYR A 609 49.52 -30.96 -12.99
CA TYR A 609 49.64 -30.39 -11.64
C TYR A 609 49.20 -28.90 -11.62
N PRO A 610 48.45 -28.42 -10.60
CA PRO A 610 48.14 -29.02 -9.30
C PRO A 610 46.87 -29.89 -9.27
N TYR A 611 46.28 -30.20 -10.42
CA TYR A 611 45.20 -31.18 -10.53
C TYR A 611 45.76 -32.59 -10.47
N LEU A 612 44.95 -33.52 -9.96
CA LEU A 612 45.33 -34.90 -9.74
C LEU A 612 44.46 -35.81 -10.60
N THR A 613 45.01 -36.94 -11.03
CA THR A 613 44.23 -38.02 -11.64
C THR A 613 43.44 -38.77 -10.57
N ILE A 614 42.29 -39.33 -10.96
CA ILE A 614 41.54 -40.28 -10.14
C ILE A 614 42.26 -41.64 -10.13
N THR A 615 42.24 -42.31 -8.99
CA THR A 615 42.76 -43.67 -8.86
C THR A 615 41.79 -44.71 -9.41
N ASP A 616 42.26 -45.93 -9.69
CA ASP A 616 41.36 -47.01 -10.14
C ASP A 616 40.30 -47.34 -9.07
N ALA A 617 40.67 -47.26 -7.78
CA ALA A 617 39.75 -47.43 -6.67
C ALA A 617 38.66 -46.35 -6.64
N GLU A 618 39.01 -45.10 -6.96
CA GLU A 618 38.03 -44.01 -7.08
C GLU A 618 37.12 -44.20 -8.29
N ALA A 619 37.65 -44.60 -9.44
CA ALA A 619 36.84 -44.90 -10.62
C ALA A 619 35.83 -46.03 -10.35
N GLU A 620 36.27 -47.11 -9.69
CA GLU A 620 35.40 -48.20 -9.27
C GLU A 620 34.35 -47.74 -8.25
N ARG A 621 34.72 -46.88 -7.30
CA ARG A 621 33.78 -46.30 -6.34
C ARG A 621 32.71 -45.46 -7.03
N PHE A 622 33.10 -44.57 -7.95
CA PHE A 622 32.15 -43.73 -8.68
C PHE A 622 31.20 -44.58 -9.53
N LYS A 623 31.73 -45.58 -10.24
CA LYS A 623 30.92 -46.53 -11.00
C LYS A 623 29.92 -47.28 -10.10
N ASN A 624 30.40 -47.89 -9.02
CA ASN A 624 29.55 -48.66 -8.11
C ASN A 624 28.46 -47.78 -7.48
N ALA A 625 28.82 -46.63 -6.91
CA ALA A 625 27.86 -45.74 -6.28
C ALA A 625 26.87 -45.13 -7.28
N PHE A 626 27.30 -44.85 -8.52
CA PHE A 626 26.37 -44.42 -9.56
C PHE A 626 25.33 -45.51 -9.86
N ASP A 627 25.76 -46.75 -10.11
CA ASP A 627 24.86 -47.86 -10.44
C ASP A 627 23.93 -48.26 -9.28
N SER A 628 24.45 -48.34 -8.05
CA SER A 628 23.71 -48.92 -6.92
C SER A 628 22.99 -47.90 -6.05
N GLU A 629 23.38 -46.62 -6.11
CA GLU A 629 22.82 -45.57 -5.25
C GLU A 629 22.21 -44.44 -6.09
N VAL A 630 23.02 -43.70 -6.85
CA VAL A 630 22.57 -42.49 -7.55
C VAL A 630 21.52 -42.82 -8.61
N TYR A 631 21.80 -43.75 -9.52
CA TYR A 631 20.93 -44.08 -10.64
C TYR A 631 19.51 -44.51 -10.20
N PRO A 632 19.34 -45.54 -9.33
CA PRO A 632 18.01 -45.97 -8.91
C PRO A 632 17.27 -44.94 -8.06
N LEU A 633 17.97 -44.18 -7.19
CA LEU A 633 17.33 -43.18 -6.33
C LEU A 633 16.86 -41.97 -7.12
N ILE A 634 17.69 -41.45 -8.03
CA ILE A 634 17.33 -40.26 -8.81
C ILE A 634 16.28 -40.61 -9.87
N THR A 635 16.40 -41.76 -10.56
CA THR A 635 15.36 -42.16 -11.52
C THR A 635 14.02 -42.47 -10.84
N GLY A 636 14.07 -43.06 -9.64
CA GLY A 636 12.88 -43.32 -8.83
C GLY A 636 12.20 -42.03 -8.32
N ALA A 637 12.97 -40.97 -8.06
CA ALA A 637 12.46 -39.70 -7.54
C ALA A 637 11.99 -38.71 -8.61
N PHE A 638 12.63 -38.68 -9.79
CA PHE A 638 12.39 -37.63 -10.80
C PHE A 638 11.97 -38.17 -12.17
N GLY A 639 12.23 -39.45 -12.47
CA GLY A 639 11.89 -40.10 -13.73
C GLY A 639 13.13 -40.54 -14.50
N SER A 640 12.96 -40.94 -15.76
CA SER A 640 14.07 -41.44 -16.58
C SER A 640 14.77 -40.33 -17.37
N GLU A 641 16.04 -40.53 -17.65
CA GLU A 641 16.82 -39.90 -18.70
C GLU A 641 16.39 -40.41 -20.10
N PRO A 642 16.96 -39.87 -21.20
CA PRO A 642 16.87 -40.49 -22.51
C PRO A 642 17.57 -41.85 -22.48
N ASN A 643 16.81 -42.93 -22.72
CA ASN A 643 17.33 -44.29 -22.65
C ASN A 643 16.57 -45.22 -23.63
N PRO A 644 17.24 -45.82 -24.65
CA PRO A 644 18.65 -45.64 -24.96
C PRO A 644 18.96 -44.20 -25.39
N GLY A 645 20.21 -43.80 -25.22
CA GLY A 645 20.70 -42.46 -25.50
C GLY A 645 20.76 -42.10 -26.99
N ILE A 646 21.26 -40.90 -27.31
CA ILE A 646 21.40 -40.43 -28.70
C ILE A 646 22.29 -41.34 -29.57
N ASP A 647 23.27 -42.00 -28.97
CA ASP A 647 24.17 -42.97 -29.60
C ASP A 647 23.61 -44.41 -29.60
N ASN A 648 22.39 -44.60 -29.11
CA ASN A 648 21.74 -45.88 -28.89
C ASN A 648 22.44 -46.80 -27.87
N ASP A 649 23.29 -46.25 -26.98
CA ASP A 649 23.80 -46.92 -25.78
C ASP A 649 22.94 -46.51 -24.56
N SER A 650 22.70 -47.42 -23.63
CA SER A 650 21.92 -47.15 -22.40
C SER A 650 22.79 -46.63 -21.25
N ARG A 651 24.10 -46.48 -21.46
CA ARG A 651 25.05 -46.04 -20.44
C ARG A 651 25.42 -44.56 -20.58
N ILE A 652 25.47 -43.89 -19.45
CA ILE A 652 25.91 -42.51 -19.31
C ILE A 652 27.44 -42.44 -19.23
N TYR A 653 28.04 -41.45 -19.89
CA TYR A 653 29.47 -41.21 -19.87
C TYR A 653 29.80 -40.21 -18.76
N ILE A 654 30.76 -40.53 -17.90
CA ILE A 654 31.25 -39.65 -16.84
C ILE A 654 32.69 -39.31 -17.15
N LEU A 655 32.95 -38.09 -17.63
CA LEU A 655 34.28 -37.62 -18.03
C LEU A 655 34.89 -36.75 -16.94
N PHE A 656 35.93 -37.27 -16.28
CA PHE A 656 36.77 -36.51 -15.36
C PHE A 656 37.84 -35.75 -16.15
N THR A 657 37.81 -34.41 -16.11
CA THR A 657 38.82 -33.57 -16.78
C THR A 657 39.10 -32.29 -16.01
N HIS A 658 40.38 -31.89 -16.01
CA HIS A 658 40.84 -30.63 -15.42
C HIS A 658 40.27 -29.38 -16.10
N ASN A 659 39.65 -29.51 -17.28
CA ASN A 659 38.95 -28.43 -17.94
C ASN A 659 37.73 -27.94 -17.15
N VAL A 660 37.06 -28.82 -16.39
CA VAL A 660 35.96 -28.42 -15.49
C VAL A 660 36.51 -27.57 -14.33
N ASN A 661 37.68 -27.92 -13.79
CA ASN A 661 38.33 -27.12 -12.75
C ASN A 661 38.72 -25.72 -13.24
N LYS A 662 39.15 -25.55 -14.49
CA LYS A 662 39.44 -24.23 -15.10
C LYS A 662 38.22 -23.31 -15.17
N GLN A 663 37.03 -23.89 -15.14
CA GLN A 663 35.75 -23.18 -15.12
C GLN A 663 35.26 -22.91 -13.69
N SER A 664 36.03 -23.28 -12.66
CA SER A 664 35.61 -23.19 -11.26
C SER A 664 34.29 -23.91 -10.98
N ALA A 665 33.95 -24.93 -11.79
CA ALA A 665 32.80 -25.80 -11.62
C ALA A 665 33.19 -27.11 -10.93
N ALA A 666 32.22 -27.78 -10.31
CA ALA A 666 32.40 -29.12 -9.74
C ALA A 666 31.98 -30.22 -10.73
N GLY A 667 31.02 -29.91 -11.59
CA GLY A 667 30.57 -30.74 -12.70
C GLY A 667 29.51 -29.99 -13.51
N TYR A 668 29.10 -30.56 -14.64
CA TYR A 668 27.98 -30.04 -15.43
C TYR A 668 27.39 -31.08 -16.39
N PHE A 669 26.10 -30.92 -16.67
CA PHE A 669 25.39 -31.41 -17.85
C PHE A 669 25.34 -30.33 -18.95
N ASP A 670 25.37 -30.74 -20.22
CA ASP A 670 25.18 -29.87 -21.38
C ASP A 670 24.31 -30.55 -22.42
N SER A 671 23.11 -30.00 -22.61
CA SER A 671 22.11 -30.46 -23.59
C SER A 671 22.61 -30.43 -25.03
N THR A 672 23.69 -29.72 -25.35
CA THR A 672 24.33 -29.75 -26.68
C THR A 672 24.76 -31.17 -27.08
N ASN A 673 25.17 -31.99 -26.11
CA ASN A 673 25.58 -33.39 -26.35
C ASN A 673 24.40 -34.32 -26.70
N GLN A 674 23.17 -33.82 -26.57
CA GLN A 674 21.92 -34.53 -26.88
C GLN A 674 21.42 -34.27 -28.32
N LEU A 675 22.23 -33.52 -29.09
CA LEU A 675 22.04 -33.20 -30.50
C LEU A 675 23.15 -33.83 -31.33
N THR A 676 22.89 -34.15 -32.60
CA THR A 676 23.95 -34.57 -33.52
C THR A 676 24.80 -33.36 -33.92
N GLN A 677 26.09 -33.57 -34.17
CA GLN A 677 26.99 -32.54 -34.69
C GLN A 677 26.47 -31.98 -36.03
N ALA A 678 25.88 -32.84 -36.87
CA ALA A 678 25.26 -32.44 -38.12
C ALA A 678 24.08 -31.47 -37.91
N ALA A 679 23.24 -31.70 -36.89
CA ALA A 679 22.15 -30.79 -36.54
C ALA A 679 22.67 -29.43 -36.06
N LEU A 680 23.73 -29.42 -35.24
CA LEU A 680 24.39 -28.18 -34.82
C LEU A 680 24.99 -27.40 -35.99
N ASP A 681 25.69 -28.09 -36.89
CA ASP A 681 26.30 -27.52 -38.11
C ASP A 681 25.27 -26.96 -39.09
N ALA A 682 24.04 -27.50 -39.10
CA ALA A 682 22.96 -27.01 -39.95
C ALA A 682 22.17 -25.82 -39.35
N SER A 683 22.20 -25.60 -38.03
CA SER A 683 21.38 -24.61 -37.33
C SER A 683 22.00 -23.21 -37.31
N SER A 684 21.19 -22.19 -37.63
CA SER A 684 21.54 -20.76 -37.55
C SER A 684 21.73 -20.25 -36.12
N GLU A 685 21.12 -20.92 -35.15
CA GLU A 685 21.23 -20.62 -33.72
C GLU A 685 22.50 -21.25 -33.10
N TYR A 686 23.04 -22.28 -33.75
CA TYR A 686 24.32 -22.92 -33.44
C TYR A 686 25.33 -22.63 -34.56
N ASN A 687 25.97 -23.61 -35.19
CA ASN A 687 27.22 -23.43 -35.95
C ASN A 687 27.08 -22.75 -37.32
N LYS A 688 25.86 -22.58 -37.85
CA LYS A 688 25.61 -21.80 -39.07
C LYS A 688 25.40 -20.30 -38.76
N ASN A 689 25.56 -19.88 -37.50
CA ASN A 689 25.47 -18.49 -37.09
C ASN A 689 26.54 -17.60 -37.79
N PRO A 690 26.24 -16.33 -38.07
CA PRO A 690 27.21 -15.39 -38.64
C PRO A 690 28.20 -14.81 -37.61
N SER A 691 28.00 -15.06 -36.30
CA SER A 691 28.77 -14.49 -35.19
C SER A 691 30.05 -15.26 -34.86
N GLY A 692 30.32 -16.36 -35.58
CA GLY A 692 31.52 -17.20 -35.40
C GLY A 692 31.50 -18.07 -34.14
N TYR A 693 30.33 -18.28 -33.52
CA TYR A 693 30.20 -19.26 -32.42
C TYR A 693 30.36 -20.67 -32.94
N LYS A 694 30.95 -21.55 -32.12
CA LYS A 694 31.17 -22.96 -32.47
C LYS A 694 30.85 -23.84 -31.28
N TYR A 695 30.00 -24.83 -31.53
CA TYR A 695 29.51 -25.82 -30.60
C TYR A 695 29.90 -27.21 -31.09
N TYR A 696 30.36 -28.04 -30.16
CA TYR A 696 30.66 -29.45 -30.42
C TYR A 696 29.74 -30.34 -29.60
N SER A 697 29.23 -31.40 -30.23
CA SER A 697 28.51 -32.46 -29.55
C SER A 697 29.37 -33.71 -29.52
N ASN A 698 29.46 -34.35 -28.35
CA ASN A 698 30.00 -35.70 -28.26
C ASN A 698 28.99 -36.77 -28.67
N GLU A 699 27.73 -36.38 -28.90
CA GLU A 699 26.61 -37.28 -29.20
C GLU A 699 26.52 -38.40 -28.17
N LYS A 700 26.48 -38.01 -26.89
CA LYS A 700 26.40 -38.89 -25.71
C LYS A 700 25.63 -38.23 -24.58
N GLU A 701 25.00 -39.06 -23.77
CA GLU A 701 24.54 -38.76 -22.43
C GLU A 701 25.79 -38.69 -21.55
N ILE A 702 26.31 -37.48 -21.35
CA ILE A 702 27.61 -37.24 -20.73
C ILE A 702 27.54 -36.22 -19.60
N PHE A 703 28.21 -36.53 -18.50
CA PHE A 703 28.55 -35.59 -17.42
C PHE A 703 30.04 -35.26 -17.47
N TYR A 704 30.35 -33.99 -17.29
CA TYR A 704 31.73 -33.51 -17.16
C TYR A 704 31.99 -33.23 -15.69
N MET A 705 33.03 -33.83 -15.14
CA MET A 705 33.34 -33.77 -13.71
C MET A 705 34.72 -33.17 -13.48
N ALA A 706 34.84 -32.33 -12.46
CA ALA A 706 36.12 -31.84 -12.00
C ALA A 706 36.97 -33.00 -11.47
N VAL A 707 38.29 -32.92 -11.71
CA VAL A 707 39.26 -33.86 -11.14
C VAL A 707 39.68 -33.41 -9.73
N PRO A 708 40.23 -34.30 -8.88
CA PRO A 708 40.72 -33.91 -7.56
C PRO A 708 41.84 -32.86 -7.64
N LYS A 709 42.00 -32.09 -6.56
CA LYS A 709 43.11 -31.12 -6.39
C LYS A 709 43.63 -31.15 -4.97
N SER A 710 44.76 -30.49 -4.71
CA SER A 710 45.38 -30.46 -3.38
C SER A 710 44.43 -30.01 -2.25
N THR A 711 43.47 -29.13 -2.54
CA THR A 711 42.49 -28.59 -1.59
C THR A 711 41.18 -29.37 -1.50
N LEU A 712 40.93 -30.33 -2.41
CA LEU A 712 39.74 -31.18 -2.42
C LEU A 712 40.10 -32.54 -3.02
N LYS A 713 40.34 -33.53 -2.14
CA LYS A 713 40.76 -34.91 -2.49
C LYS A 713 40.26 -35.91 -1.44
N GLY A 714 40.45 -37.21 -1.72
CA GLY A 714 40.05 -38.29 -0.80
C GLY A 714 38.53 -38.36 -0.62
N GLU A 715 38.08 -38.78 0.57
CA GLU A 715 36.66 -39.00 0.85
C GLU A 715 35.79 -37.75 0.65
N ALA A 716 36.29 -36.57 1.03
CA ALA A 716 35.56 -35.31 0.86
C ALA A 716 35.31 -34.99 -0.63
N TYR A 717 36.32 -35.17 -1.48
CA TYR A 717 36.17 -35.05 -2.94
C TYR A 717 35.18 -36.09 -3.46
N GLN A 718 35.37 -37.34 -3.07
CA GLN A 718 34.56 -38.46 -3.50
C GLN A 718 33.07 -38.31 -3.17
N ASN A 719 32.72 -37.80 -1.99
CA ASN A 719 31.33 -37.51 -1.61
C ASN A 719 30.77 -36.29 -2.35
N ASN A 720 31.58 -35.23 -2.50
CA ASN A 720 31.19 -34.07 -3.28
C ASN A 720 30.89 -34.44 -4.75
N THR A 721 31.76 -35.24 -5.38
CA THR A 721 31.59 -35.70 -6.77
C THR A 721 30.31 -36.52 -6.95
N LEU A 722 29.96 -37.40 -6.01
CA LEU A 722 28.72 -38.18 -6.08
C LEU A 722 27.47 -37.32 -5.89
N GLY A 723 27.54 -36.31 -5.00
CA GLY A 723 26.47 -35.30 -4.90
C GLY A 723 26.29 -34.52 -6.20
N VAL A 724 27.38 -34.07 -6.80
CA VAL A 724 27.32 -33.36 -8.10
C VAL A 724 26.81 -34.27 -9.21
N LEU A 725 27.20 -35.54 -9.26
CA LEU A 725 26.64 -36.51 -10.22
C LEU A 725 25.12 -36.65 -10.08
N ALA A 726 24.61 -36.72 -8.85
CA ALA A 726 23.15 -36.75 -8.61
C ALA A 726 22.46 -35.47 -9.07
N HIS A 727 23.09 -34.31 -8.86
CA HIS A 727 22.61 -33.00 -9.29
C HIS A 727 22.54 -32.91 -10.83
N GLU A 728 23.63 -33.24 -11.54
CA GLU A 728 23.65 -33.22 -13.01
C GLU A 728 22.73 -34.26 -13.63
N PHE A 729 22.57 -35.41 -12.97
CA PHE A 729 21.63 -36.42 -13.44
C PHE A 729 20.18 -35.97 -13.33
N GLN A 730 19.83 -35.24 -12.28
CA GLN A 730 18.51 -34.62 -12.19
C GLN A 730 18.30 -33.59 -13.31
N HIS A 731 19.30 -32.77 -13.68
CA HIS A 731 19.19 -31.87 -14.84
C HIS A 731 18.89 -32.62 -16.14
N MET A 732 19.62 -33.71 -16.41
CA MET A 732 19.39 -34.55 -17.60
C MET A 732 17.99 -35.17 -17.62
N ILE A 733 17.52 -35.70 -16.47
CA ILE A 733 16.17 -36.24 -16.33
C ILE A 733 15.13 -35.14 -16.52
N ASN A 734 15.33 -33.97 -15.90
CA ASN A 734 14.42 -32.84 -16.03
C ASN A 734 14.32 -32.39 -17.48
N TRP A 735 15.44 -32.26 -18.18
CA TRP A 735 15.47 -31.95 -19.60
C TRP A 735 14.70 -32.98 -20.45
N ASN A 736 14.86 -34.27 -20.17
CA ASN A 736 14.13 -35.32 -20.89
C ASN A 736 12.62 -35.31 -20.61
N GLN A 737 12.22 -35.26 -19.34
CA GLN A 737 10.82 -35.36 -18.94
C GLN A 737 10.06 -34.06 -19.20
N HIS A 738 10.70 -32.91 -18.96
CA HIS A 738 10.07 -31.60 -18.98
C HIS A 738 10.22 -30.89 -20.32
N SER A 739 11.38 -31.01 -20.98
CA SER A 739 11.67 -30.25 -22.22
C SER A 739 11.49 -31.07 -23.50
N ILE A 740 11.78 -32.38 -23.48
CA ILE A 740 11.67 -33.25 -24.66
C ILE A 740 10.29 -33.90 -24.76
N LYS A 741 9.81 -34.56 -23.70
CA LYS A 741 8.49 -35.22 -23.72
C LYS A 741 7.33 -34.24 -23.73
N ASN A 742 7.55 -33.04 -23.18
CA ASN A 742 6.61 -31.92 -23.21
C ASN A 742 7.27 -30.75 -23.98
N PRO A 743 7.26 -30.78 -25.33
CA PRO A 743 8.03 -29.84 -26.13
C PRO A 743 7.68 -28.39 -25.80
N ASP A 744 8.72 -27.55 -25.69
CA ASP A 744 8.69 -26.11 -25.41
C ASP A 744 8.47 -25.65 -23.95
N ILE A 745 8.50 -26.57 -22.97
CA ILE A 745 8.43 -26.23 -21.55
C ILE A 745 9.84 -26.28 -20.91
N LEU A 746 10.31 -25.15 -20.39
CA LEU A 746 11.56 -25.06 -19.60
C LEU A 746 11.20 -24.67 -18.17
N GLU A 747 11.62 -25.49 -17.20
CA GLU A 747 11.38 -25.20 -15.79
C GLU A 747 12.07 -23.88 -15.36
N GLU A 748 11.42 -23.13 -14.48
CA GLU A 748 12.00 -21.90 -13.92
C GLU A 748 13.26 -22.24 -13.10
N SER A 749 14.33 -21.45 -13.26
CA SER A 749 15.65 -21.77 -12.69
C SER A 749 15.62 -22.09 -11.20
N TRP A 750 14.83 -21.37 -10.41
CA TRP A 750 14.74 -21.61 -8.97
C TRP A 750 14.22 -23.00 -8.62
N LEU A 751 13.25 -23.51 -9.40
CA LEU A 751 12.66 -24.81 -9.16
C LEU A 751 13.57 -25.90 -9.71
N ASN A 752 14.13 -25.69 -10.91
CA ASN A 752 15.09 -26.61 -11.51
C ASN A 752 16.28 -26.85 -10.55
N GLU A 753 16.99 -25.79 -10.15
CA GLU A 753 18.13 -25.89 -9.23
C GLU A 753 17.74 -26.44 -7.85
N GLY A 754 16.59 -26.03 -7.31
CA GLY A 754 16.09 -26.55 -6.03
C GLY A 754 15.86 -28.06 -6.06
N LEU A 755 15.32 -28.59 -7.16
CA LEU A 755 15.14 -30.04 -7.36
C LEU A 755 16.47 -30.75 -7.58
N SER A 756 17.44 -30.16 -8.29
CA SER A 756 18.78 -30.73 -8.46
C SER A 756 19.56 -30.77 -7.15
N GLN A 757 19.36 -29.79 -6.28
CA GLN A 757 19.90 -29.79 -4.92
C GLN A 757 19.24 -30.86 -4.04
N LEU A 758 17.91 -31.00 -4.14
CA LEU A 758 17.18 -32.09 -3.50
C LEU A 758 17.62 -33.47 -4.01
N ALA A 759 18.08 -33.58 -5.26
CA ALA A 759 18.65 -34.83 -5.78
C ALA A 759 19.91 -35.26 -5.02
N GLN A 760 20.77 -34.32 -4.64
CA GLN A 760 21.95 -34.64 -3.80
C GLN A 760 21.52 -35.25 -2.46
N ASP A 761 20.49 -34.67 -1.85
CA ASP A 761 19.86 -35.16 -0.63
C ASP A 761 19.32 -36.58 -0.81
N ILE A 762 18.51 -36.80 -1.85
CA ILE A 762 17.90 -38.10 -2.12
C ILE A 762 18.98 -39.17 -2.35
N ALA A 763 20.09 -38.83 -3.02
CA ALA A 763 21.20 -39.73 -3.30
C ALA A 763 22.09 -40.04 -2.08
N GLY A 764 21.92 -39.39 -0.94
CA GLY A 764 22.77 -39.65 0.24
C GLY A 764 23.93 -38.65 0.46
N TYR A 765 24.07 -37.66 -0.42
CA TYR A 765 25.26 -36.79 -0.51
C TYR A 765 24.96 -35.31 -0.27
N GLY A 766 23.70 -34.94 -0.06
CA GLY A 766 23.23 -33.57 0.08
C GLY A 766 23.21 -33.01 1.50
N TYR A 767 22.73 -31.78 1.60
CA TYR A 767 22.81 -30.95 2.79
C TYR A 767 22.13 -31.54 4.03
N GLN A 768 21.12 -32.40 3.88
CA GLN A 768 20.50 -33.09 5.02
C GLN A 768 21.47 -33.98 5.81
N TYR A 769 22.55 -34.45 5.16
CA TYR A 769 23.60 -35.24 5.83
C TYR A 769 24.72 -34.36 6.41
N GLY A 770 24.58 -33.04 6.31
CA GLY A 770 25.53 -32.05 6.81
C GLY A 770 26.74 -31.84 5.89
N THR A 771 26.63 -32.16 4.60
CA THR A 771 27.62 -31.84 3.56
C THR A 771 27.24 -30.54 2.85
N LEU A 772 28.20 -29.77 2.34
CA LEU A 772 27.98 -28.55 1.53
C LEU A 772 27.01 -27.52 2.14
N SER A 773 26.81 -27.54 3.45
CA SER A 773 25.80 -26.74 4.16
C SER A 773 26.11 -25.24 4.13
N PHE A 774 27.34 -24.87 3.73
CA PHE A 774 27.73 -23.50 3.43
C PHE A 774 26.88 -22.85 2.33
N VAL A 775 26.15 -23.61 1.51
CA VAL A 775 25.21 -23.09 0.50
C VAL A 775 23.94 -22.51 1.16
N ILE A 776 23.51 -23.09 2.29
CA ILE A 776 22.27 -22.69 2.98
C ILE A 776 22.50 -21.45 3.86
N GLU A 777 23.69 -21.35 4.43
CA GLU A 777 24.03 -20.34 5.44
C GLU A 777 23.83 -18.88 4.96
N PRO A 778 24.26 -18.49 3.75
CA PRO A 778 24.07 -17.12 3.25
C PRO A 778 22.59 -16.71 3.20
N TYR A 779 21.70 -17.61 2.78
CA TYR A 779 20.26 -17.32 2.75
C TYR A 779 19.70 -17.07 4.15
N LEU A 780 19.99 -17.98 5.10
CA LEU A 780 19.51 -17.84 6.46
C LEU A 780 20.06 -16.57 7.13
N ARG A 781 21.25 -16.12 6.73
CA ARG A 781 21.90 -14.90 7.23
C ARG A 781 21.37 -13.61 6.60
N TYR A 782 20.98 -13.61 5.33
CA TYR A 782 20.52 -12.41 4.61
C TYR A 782 19.29 -12.69 3.73
N PRO A 783 18.17 -13.16 4.32
CA PRO A 783 17.01 -13.65 3.57
C PRO A 783 16.35 -12.58 2.67
N GLU A 784 16.57 -11.30 2.98
CA GLU A 784 16.06 -10.17 2.20
C GLU A 784 16.76 -9.99 0.85
N SER A 785 17.95 -10.57 0.70
CA SER A 785 18.81 -10.40 -0.49
C SER A 785 18.60 -11.50 -1.54
N TYR A 786 17.92 -12.59 -1.18
CA TYR A 786 17.82 -13.79 -2.00
C TYR A 786 16.35 -14.14 -2.25
N SER A 787 15.83 -13.65 -3.36
CA SER A 787 14.49 -14.00 -3.86
C SER A 787 14.39 -15.48 -4.19
N LEU A 788 13.24 -16.09 -3.88
CA LEU A 788 12.96 -17.44 -4.36
C LEU A 788 12.76 -17.45 -5.89
N THR A 789 11.91 -16.57 -6.43
CA THR A 789 11.47 -16.65 -7.84
C THR A 789 12.29 -15.80 -8.81
N LYS A 790 12.82 -14.66 -8.36
CA LYS A 790 13.86 -13.89 -9.07
C LYS A 790 15.24 -14.46 -8.77
N PHE A 791 15.37 -15.75 -9.04
CA PHE A 791 16.58 -16.49 -8.79
C PHE A 791 17.72 -15.92 -9.63
N GLN A 792 18.83 -15.69 -8.95
CA GLN A 792 20.11 -15.41 -9.58
C GLN A 792 21.03 -16.55 -9.18
N PHE A 793 21.85 -17.01 -10.10
CA PHE A 793 22.82 -18.05 -9.79
C PHE A 793 23.76 -17.47 -8.71
N GLY A 794 23.75 -18.05 -7.50
CA GLY A 794 24.54 -17.58 -6.34
C GLY A 794 24.20 -18.37 -5.05
N LEU A 795 25.14 -18.47 -4.11
CA LEU A 795 25.03 -19.43 -2.98
C LEU A 795 23.73 -19.25 -2.17
N GLY A 796 23.36 -18.03 -1.80
CA GLY A 796 22.12 -17.81 -1.04
C GLY A 796 20.83 -18.07 -1.84
N TYR A 797 20.85 -17.92 -3.17
CA TYR A 797 19.70 -18.29 -4.01
C TYR A 797 19.54 -19.81 -4.07
N TYR A 798 20.65 -20.53 -4.26
CA TYR A 798 20.71 -21.99 -4.14
C TYR A 798 20.26 -22.44 -2.74
N GLY A 799 20.70 -21.79 -1.66
CA GLY A 799 20.26 -22.11 -0.30
C GLY A 799 18.74 -21.96 -0.12
N ASN A 800 18.14 -20.90 -0.66
CA ASN A 800 16.69 -20.67 -0.61
C ASN A 800 15.92 -21.72 -1.43
N ALA A 801 16.33 -21.93 -2.68
CA ALA A 801 15.71 -22.90 -3.59
C ALA A 801 15.73 -24.32 -3.02
N TYR A 802 16.89 -24.77 -2.50
CA TYR A 802 17.00 -26.03 -1.80
C TYR A 802 16.06 -26.12 -0.60
N LEU A 803 16.08 -25.14 0.32
CA LEU A 803 15.24 -25.20 1.51
C LEU A 803 13.76 -25.26 1.13
N PHE A 804 13.34 -24.54 0.10
CA PHE A 804 11.96 -24.61 -0.37
C PHE A 804 11.63 -26.00 -0.97
N ALA A 805 12.49 -26.56 -1.83
CA ALA A 805 12.32 -27.91 -2.37
C ALA A 805 12.32 -29.01 -1.30
N ARG A 806 13.23 -28.90 -0.32
CA ARG A 806 13.31 -29.78 0.86
C ARG A 806 12.06 -29.68 1.71
N TYR A 807 11.53 -28.46 1.92
CA TYR A 807 10.29 -28.24 2.62
C TYR A 807 9.09 -28.87 1.90
N MET A 808 9.00 -28.72 0.57
CA MET A 808 7.99 -29.40 -0.24
C MET A 808 8.03 -30.93 -0.03
N ALA A 809 9.22 -31.53 -0.13
CA ALA A 809 9.40 -32.95 0.07
C ALA A 809 9.06 -33.40 1.52
N ASP A 810 9.44 -32.64 2.54
CA ASP A 810 9.10 -32.92 3.96
C ASP A 810 7.60 -32.84 4.25
N ARG A 811 6.89 -32.01 3.46
CA ARG A 811 5.44 -31.86 3.47
C ARG A 811 4.72 -32.91 2.61
N GLY A 812 5.46 -33.79 1.92
CA GLY A 812 4.93 -34.93 1.17
C GLY A 812 4.70 -34.69 -0.32
N ILE A 813 5.19 -33.59 -0.89
CA ILE A 813 5.19 -33.38 -2.34
C ILE A 813 6.14 -34.39 -2.99
N ASN A 814 5.66 -35.08 -4.03
CA ASN A 814 6.49 -35.97 -4.83
C ASN A 814 7.18 -35.18 -5.97
N PRO A 815 8.52 -35.05 -5.97
CA PRO A 815 9.26 -34.30 -6.99
C PRO A 815 8.99 -34.77 -8.42
N MET A 816 8.72 -36.07 -8.63
CA MET A 816 8.36 -36.67 -9.92
C MET A 816 7.17 -35.96 -10.57
N ASN A 817 6.19 -35.54 -9.77
CA ASN A 817 4.98 -34.89 -10.29
C ASN A 817 5.30 -33.50 -10.86
N LEU A 818 6.28 -32.81 -10.28
CA LEU A 818 6.75 -31.50 -10.77
C LEU A 818 7.53 -31.67 -12.09
N VAL A 819 8.44 -32.65 -12.15
CA VAL A 819 9.29 -32.91 -13.33
C VAL A 819 8.51 -33.43 -14.54
N LYS A 820 7.42 -34.17 -14.31
CA LYS A 820 6.54 -34.69 -15.39
C LYS A 820 5.39 -33.74 -15.74
N SER A 821 5.30 -32.60 -15.08
CA SER A 821 4.23 -31.63 -15.28
C SER A 821 4.35 -30.92 -16.63
N THR A 822 3.21 -30.51 -17.18
CA THR A 822 3.17 -29.60 -18.33
C THR A 822 3.17 -28.13 -17.89
N LYS A 823 3.37 -27.85 -16.61
CA LYS A 823 3.42 -26.50 -16.03
C LYS A 823 4.82 -26.22 -15.49
N THR A 824 5.12 -24.95 -15.21
CA THR A 824 6.43 -24.51 -14.67
C THR A 824 6.26 -23.59 -13.47
N GLY A 825 7.32 -23.47 -12.69
CA GLY A 825 7.49 -22.49 -11.63
C GLY A 825 6.38 -22.52 -10.60
N LYS A 826 5.89 -21.32 -10.26
CA LYS A 826 4.83 -21.16 -9.25
C LYS A 826 3.54 -21.88 -9.61
N ALA A 827 3.19 -21.92 -10.89
CA ALA A 827 1.99 -22.62 -11.36
C ALA A 827 2.14 -24.13 -11.11
N ASN A 828 3.27 -24.71 -11.52
CA ASN A 828 3.59 -26.13 -11.31
C ASN A 828 3.47 -26.53 -9.84
N VAL A 829 4.15 -25.78 -8.98
CA VAL A 829 4.17 -26.04 -7.54
C VAL A 829 2.80 -25.78 -6.89
N GLY A 830 2.13 -24.69 -7.26
CA GLY A 830 0.81 -24.35 -6.75
C GLY A 830 -0.23 -25.44 -7.02
N ASP A 831 -0.24 -26.01 -8.23
CA ASP A 831 -1.16 -27.09 -8.58
C ASP A 831 -0.92 -28.36 -7.77
N GLU A 832 0.34 -28.76 -7.60
CA GLU A 832 0.66 -29.98 -6.84
C GLU A 832 0.37 -29.80 -5.35
N ILE A 833 0.63 -28.61 -4.77
CA ILE A 833 0.29 -28.28 -3.38
C ILE A 833 -1.22 -28.34 -3.14
N VAL A 834 -2.02 -27.76 -4.05
CA VAL A 834 -3.49 -27.77 -3.95
C VAL A 834 -4.03 -29.18 -4.09
N LYS A 835 -3.52 -29.94 -5.07
CA LYS A 835 -3.87 -31.35 -5.29
C LYS A 835 -3.54 -32.22 -4.08
N ALA A 836 -2.41 -31.97 -3.41
CA ALA A 836 -2.01 -32.66 -2.19
C ALA A 836 -2.75 -32.19 -0.93
N GLY A 837 -3.59 -31.14 -1.02
CA GLY A 837 -4.34 -30.59 0.11
C GLY A 837 -3.46 -29.93 1.17
N LEU A 838 -2.26 -29.45 0.80
CA LEU A 838 -1.28 -28.91 1.75
C LEU A 838 -1.46 -27.40 2.02
N ALA A 839 -2.01 -26.67 1.06
CA ALA A 839 -2.44 -25.26 1.15
C ALA A 839 -3.41 -24.93 -0.01
N GLY A 840 -4.13 -23.81 0.08
CA GLY A 840 -5.06 -23.37 -0.98
C GLY A 840 -4.38 -22.68 -2.16
N SER A 841 -3.11 -22.32 -2.03
CA SER A 841 -2.31 -21.69 -3.11
C SER A 841 -0.81 -21.79 -2.84
N PHE A 842 0.01 -21.47 -3.86
CA PHE A 842 1.46 -21.29 -3.71
C PHE A 842 1.80 -20.28 -2.59
N ASP A 843 1.04 -19.18 -2.52
CA ASP A 843 1.29 -18.10 -1.56
C ASP A 843 1.07 -18.52 -0.12
N GLU A 844 -0.01 -19.26 0.14
CA GLU A 844 -0.28 -19.79 1.47
C GLU A 844 0.80 -20.80 1.92
N PHE A 845 1.28 -21.62 0.98
CA PHE A 845 2.37 -22.55 1.27
C PHE A 845 3.70 -21.82 1.50
N PHE A 846 3.98 -20.76 0.75
CA PHE A 846 5.14 -19.90 0.97
C PHE A 846 5.08 -19.19 2.33
N GLU A 847 3.90 -18.74 2.77
CA GLU A 847 3.69 -18.19 4.11
C GLU A 847 3.95 -19.22 5.22
N ASP A 848 3.67 -20.49 4.97
CA ASP A 848 4.00 -21.57 5.90
C ASP A 848 5.49 -21.90 5.89
N PHE A 849 6.13 -21.88 4.72
CA PHE A 849 7.58 -21.98 4.58
C PHE A 849 8.31 -20.85 5.32
N ALA A 850 7.87 -19.60 5.16
CA ALA A 850 8.42 -18.45 5.86
C ALA A 850 8.30 -18.60 7.38
N ALA A 851 7.18 -19.13 7.89
CA ALA A 851 7.04 -19.47 9.29
C ALA A 851 7.98 -20.61 9.72
N ALA A 852 8.13 -21.66 8.90
CA ALA A 852 9.00 -22.80 9.17
C ALA A 852 10.49 -22.41 9.26
N LEU A 853 10.95 -21.47 8.42
CA LEU A 853 12.33 -20.94 8.49
C LEU A 853 12.67 -20.36 9.88
N TYR A 854 11.67 -19.82 10.57
CA TYR A 854 11.85 -19.32 11.94
C TYR A 854 11.55 -20.39 13.01
N LEU A 855 10.45 -21.14 12.87
CA LEU A 855 9.99 -22.04 13.93
C LEU A 855 10.75 -23.37 13.99
N SER A 856 11.28 -23.83 12.86
CA SER A 856 11.88 -25.16 12.75
C SER A 856 13.06 -25.36 13.69
N ASN A 857 13.15 -26.58 14.22
CA ASN A 857 14.21 -27.04 15.12
C ASN A 857 14.37 -26.16 16.38
N GLY A 858 13.33 -25.39 16.71
CA GLY A 858 13.16 -24.71 17.99
C GLY A 858 12.21 -25.49 18.91
N ALA A 859 12.07 -25.02 20.15
CA ALA A 859 11.18 -25.64 21.15
C ALA A 859 9.73 -25.09 21.11
N VAL A 860 9.36 -24.31 20.09
CA VAL A 860 8.10 -23.56 20.06
C VAL A 860 6.91 -24.43 19.64
N THR A 861 7.09 -25.33 18.68
CA THR A 861 6.00 -26.13 18.10
C THR A 861 6.47 -27.49 17.62
N GLY A 862 5.66 -28.53 17.87
CA GLY A 862 5.83 -29.87 17.30
C GLY A 862 5.05 -30.08 16.00
N ASP A 863 4.35 -29.05 15.49
CA ASP A 863 3.61 -29.16 14.25
C ASP A 863 4.58 -29.39 13.07
N ALA A 864 4.41 -30.52 12.39
CA ALA A 864 5.18 -30.90 11.21
C ALA A 864 5.10 -29.86 10.08
N LYS A 865 4.04 -29.06 10.05
CA LYS A 865 3.86 -27.95 9.11
C LYS A 865 4.94 -26.88 9.25
N TYR A 866 5.44 -26.63 10.45
CA TYR A 866 6.38 -25.55 10.75
C TYR A 866 7.77 -26.04 11.12
N ASN A 867 8.10 -27.29 10.77
CA ASN A 867 9.38 -27.91 11.04
C ASN A 867 9.92 -28.61 9.80
N PHE A 868 11.20 -28.36 9.49
CA PHE A 868 11.99 -29.24 8.63
C PHE A 868 12.23 -30.55 9.39
N LYS A 869 11.84 -31.67 8.77
CA LYS A 869 12.03 -33.01 9.33
C LYS A 869 13.39 -33.57 8.97
N SER A 870 13.87 -33.25 7.76
CA SER A 870 15.05 -33.88 7.19
C SER A 870 16.35 -33.13 7.50
N ILE A 871 16.28 -31.84 7.82
CA ILE A 871 17.45 -31.01 8.12
C ILE A 871 17.26 -30.20 9.40
N ASN A 872 18.32 -30.05 10.19
CA ASN A 872 18.35 -29.15 11.33
C ASN A 872 19.02 -27.82 10.95
N ILE A 873 18.21 -26.78 10.72
CA ILE A 873 18.70 -25.45 10.32
C ILE A 873 19.23 -24.60 11.48
N ARG A 874 19.33 -25.14 12.70
CA ARG A 874 19.83 -24.46 13.92
C ARG A 874 21.03 -25.18 14.55
N ALA A 875 21.69 -26.06 13.81
CA ALA A 875 22.81 -26.86 14.29
C ALA A 875 24.11 -26.60 13.52
N VAL A 876 25.22 -27.00 14.15
CA VAL A 876 26.49 -27.19 13.44
C VAL A 876 26.40 -28.48 12.64
N GLN A 877 26.62 -28.38 11.33
CA GLN A 877 26.54 -29.48 10.39
C GLN A 877 27.83 -30.31 10.40
N LYS A 878 27.81 -31.50 9.80
CA LYS A 878 28.98 -32.40 9.78
C LYS A 878 30.20 -31.79 9.09
N ASP A 879 29.99 -30.93 8.11
CA ASP A 879 31.04 -30.17 7.42
C ASP A 879 31.56 -28.96 8.22
N GLY A 880 31.06 -28.75 9.44
CA GLY A 880 31.45 -27.64 10.32
C GLY A 880 30.67 -26.34 10.10
N THR A 881 29.79 -26.26 9.11
CA THR A 881 28.96 -25.07 8.87
C THR A 881 27.98 -24.86 10.03
N LYS A 882 27.93 -23.66 10.59
CA LYS A 882 26.96 -23.29 11.63
C LYS A 882 25.71 -22.68 11.01
N LEU A 883 24.59 -23.40 11.06
CA LEU A 883 23.27 -22.86 10.71
C LEU A 883 22.58 -22.33 11.97
N SER A 884 21.97 -21.14 11.91
CA SER A 884 21.38 -20.45 13.08
C SER A 884 19.88 -20.19 12.95
N GLY A 885 19.23 -20.80 11.96
CA GLY A 885 17.86 -20.52 11.52
C GLY A 885 17.74 -19.15 10.85
N LEU A 886 16.51 -18.74 10.54
CA LEU A 886 16.24 -17.42 9.95
C LEU A 886 16.79 -16.30 10.83
N LYS A 887 17.71 -15.49 10.29
CA LYS A 887 18.21 -14.30 10.96
C LYS A 887 17.11 -13.23 11.01
N LEU A 888 17.03 -12.58 12.16
CA LEU A 888 16.18 -11.41 12.37
C LEU A 888 17.00 -10.14 12.12
N ASN A 889 16.47 -9.21 11.34
CA ASN A 889 17.17 -7.97 10.97
C ASN A 889 17.39 -7.07 12.18
N SER A 890 16.45 -7.08 13.13
CA SER A 890 16.53 -6.32 14.36
C SER A 890 15.57 -6.88 15.42
N THR A 891 15.78 -6.43 16.66
CA THR A 891 14.79 -6.48 17.73
C THR A 891 14.33 -5.06 18.01
N VAL A 892 13.03 -4.80 17.88
CA VAL A 892 12.41 -3.49 18.16
C VAL A 892 11.51 -3.58 19.39
N TYR A 893 11.50 -2.53 20.20
CA TYR A 893 10.70 -2.46 21.42
C TYR A 893 9.44 -1.63 21.16
N LEU A 894 8.29 -2.14 21.55
CA LEU A 894 6.99 -1.51 21.31
C LEU A 894 6.66 -0.49 22.42
N PRO A 895 6.14 0.71 22.07
CA PRO A 895 5.75 1.18 20.72
C PRO A 895 6.94 1.55 19.83
N THR A 896 6.82 1.39 18.50
CA THR A 896 7.94 1.57 17.57
C THR A 896 7.53 2.00 16.17
N THR A 897 8.50 2.50 15.40
CA THR A 897 8.48 2.48 13.94
C THR A 897 9.72 1.75 13.42
N PHE A 898 9.55 0.93 12.39
CA PHE A 898 10.61 0.16 11.75
C PHE A 898 10.43 0.21 10.24
N LYS A 899 11.52 0.28 9.49
CA LYS A 899 11.52 0.23 8.03
C LYS A 899 12.38 -0.94 7.55
N SER A 900 11.80 -1.79 6.71
CA SER A 900 12.51 -2.91 6.10
C SER A 900 13.43 -2.44 4.97
N LEU A 901 14.37 -3.30 4.61
CA LEU A 901 15.03 -3.22 3.31
C LEU A 901 14.04 -3.54 2.18
N SER A 902 14.34 -3.10 0.96
CA SER A 902 13.54 -3.43 -0.22
C SER A 902 13.67 -4.92 -0.57
N LEU A 903 12.53 -5.57 -0.74
CA LEU A 903 12.38 -6.98 -1.06
C LEU A 903 12.02 -7.17 -2.53
N SER A 904 12.70 -8.08 -3.21
CA SER A 904 12.26 -8.65 -4.49
C SER A 904 11.12 -9.67 -4.27
N GLU A 905 10.50 -10.11 -5.36
CA GLU A 905 9.42 -11.11 -5.34
C GLU A 905 9.83 -12.36 -4.53
N TYR A 906 9.03 -12.81 -3.58
CA TYR A 906 9.29 -13.90 -2.62
C TYR A 906 10.66 -13.85 -1.91
N ALA A 907 11.24 -12.66 -1.75
CA ALA A 907 12.22 -12.40 -0.69
C ALA A 907 11.51 -12.07 0.62
N ILE A 908 12.16 -12.33 1.76
CA ILE A 908 11.57 -12.09 3.09
C ILE A 908 12.49 -11.24 3.96
N SER A 909 11.91 -10.45 4.86
CA SER A 909 12.65 -9.79 5.94
C SER A 909 11.88 -9.97 7.25
N ALA A 910 12.61 -10.32 8.31
CA ALA A 910 12.02 -10.63 9.60
C ALA A 910 12.54 -9.68 10.69
N VAL A 911 11.62 -9.22 11.54
CA VAL A 911 11.94 -8.39 12.72
C VAL A 911 11.25 -8.95 13.96
N LYS A 912 11.95 -8.95 15.10
CA LYS A 912 11.36 -9.30 16.40
C LYS A 912 10.81 -8.04 17.04
N CYS A 913 9.57 -8.07 17.50
CA CYS A 913 8.93 -6.96 18.21
C CYS A 913 8.61 -7.38 19.64
N GLN A 914 9.12 -6.65 20.63
CA GLN A 914 8.98 -6.99 22.04
C GLN A 914 8.27 -5.88 22.81
N ALA A 915 7.25 -6.24 23.59
CA ALA A 915 6.54 -5.28 24.42
C ALA A 915 7.34 -4.92 25.67
N GLN A 916 7.37 -3.63 26.02
CA GLN A 916 7.98 -3.16 27.27
C GLN A 916 7.01 -3.24 28.47
N SER A 917 5.71 -3.29 28.19
CA SER A 917 4.64 -3.47 29.17
C SER A 917 3.49 -4.25 28.53
N ALA A 918 2.73 -4.97 29.36
CA ALA A 918 1.54 -5.69 28.89
C ALA A 918 0.46 -4.70 28.45
N ALA A 919 0.10 -4.73 27.17
CA ALA A 919 -0.88 -3.81 26.60
C ALA A 919 -1.47 -4.32 25.28
N ASP A 920 -2.57 -3.70 24.86
CA ASP A 920 -3.07 -3.81 23.50
C ASP A 920 -2.24 -2.90 22.57
N PHE A 921 -1.67 -3.46 21.52
CA PHE A 921 -0.92 -2.70 20.51
C PHE A 921 -1.65 -2.70 19.18
N LYS A 922 -1.82 -1.53 18.57
CA LYS A 922 -2.14 -1.44 17.14
C LYS A 922 -0.86 -1.66 16.37
N PHE A 923 -0.88 -2.59 15.43
CA PHE A 923 0.24 -2.91 14.56
C PHE A 923 -0.18 -2.62 13.11
N ASN A 924 0.46 -1.64 12.48
CA ASN A 924 0.24 -1.29 11.09
C ASN A 924 1.50 -1.60 10.31
N MET A 925 1.33 -2.31 9.21
CA MET A 925 2.31 -2.43 8.16
C MET A 925 1.85 -1.59 6.97
N SER A 926 2.74 -0.77 6.43
CA SER A 926 2.52 -0.03 5.19
C SER A 926 3.61 -0.41 4.18
N GLU A 927 3.35 -0.20 2.90
CA GLU A 927 4.30 -0.53 1.83
C GLU A 927 4.66 0.69 1.00
N SER A 928 5.80 0.61 0.29
CA SER A 928 6.33 1.75 -0.47
C SER A 928 5.92 1.83 -1.94
N SER A 929 5.37 0.77 -2.56
CA SER A 929 5.31 0.72 -4.04
C SER A 929 4.14 0.00 -4.73
N GLY A 930 3.13 -0.54 -4.03
CA GLY A 930 1.85 -0.89 -4.66
C GLY A 930 1.39 -2.35 -4.60
N GLY A 931 0.83 -2.75 -3.46
CA GLY A 931 -0.01 -3.94 -3.26
C GLY A 931 0.71 -5.26 -3.07
N GLY A 932 2.04 -5.31 -3.01
CA GLY A 932 2.81 -6.55 -3.05
C GLY A 932 3.19 -7.12 -1.69
N ILE A 933 3.27 -6.26 -0.67
CA ILE A 933 3.75 -6.65 0.66
C ILE A 933 2.67 -7.37 1.44
N GLY A 934 2.99 -8.56 1.94
CA GLY A 934 2.24 -9.24 3.00
C GLY A 934 3.15 -9.53 4.19
N ALA A 935 2.58 -10.06 5.27
CA ALA A 935 3.37 -10.48 6.44
C ALA A 935 2.81 -11.72 7.12
N VAL A 936 3.72 -12.57 7.58
CA VAL A 936 3.45 -13.60 8.56
C VAL A 936 3.83 -13.06 9.93
N ILE A 937 2.86 -12.92 10.82
CA ILE A 937 3.06 -12.50 12.20
C ILE A 937 2.98 -13.73 13.10
N LEU A 938 4.10 -14.05 13.75
CA LEU A 938 4.16 -15.10 14.77
C LEU A 938 4.14 -14.44 16.15
N ARG A 939 3.15 -14.72 16.99
CA ARG A 939 3.18 -14.36 18.42
C ARG A 939 3.66 -15.57 19.19
N ILE A 940 4.69 -15.42 20.02
CA ILE A 940 5.36 -16.55 20.69
C ILE A 940 5.45 -16.26 22.19
N ASN A 941 5.21 -17.29 22.99
CA ASN A 941 5.41 -17.28 24.44
C ASN A 941 6.84 -17.76 24.75
N GLY A 942 7.64 -16.91 25.39
CA GLY A 942 9.06 -17.16 25.66
C GLY A 942 9.93 -16.02 25.14
N GLN A 943 11.02 -15.71 25.85
CA GLN A 943 11.94 -14.62 25.51
C GLN A 943 12.92 -14.98 24.38
#